data_AF-A0A3G9G3B7-F1
#
_entry.id   AF-A0A3G9G3B7-F1
#
_cell.length_a   1.000
_cell.length_b   1.000
_cell.length_c   1.000
_cell.angle_alpha   90.00
_cell.angle_beta   90.00
_cell.angle_gamma   90.00
#
_symmetry.space_group_name_H-M   'P 1'
#
loop_
_entity.id
_entity.type
_entity.pdbx_description
1 polymer ?
#
loop_
_entity_poly.entity_id
_entity_poly.type
_entity_poly.pdbx_seq_one_letter_code
_entity_poly.pdbx_strand_id
1 'polypeptide(L)'
;MAEDTSLEAALARLFNTPTGLKAASWITLTGGTRLFSAGDESDHLYLLRSGRMGVFRHDDDHQGLHLIGVIKPGEPVGEMSLIADTPHTSTVIALRDCELMVLPKADFLKAIEAAPDVLLALSKQMIERARSGTPREGRRHNTPNVFAFFALNDIIVRPLVERIAEQVRALGYRVAVLDKDHHGTGADIFAEAEAHNDYVLHVAEKPESHWRLLSSRQVDHTFWIADARHHSQRPHSDPARLPASTLNLEDSQLLDPLGLQRAPDLILIQAQEADGRKVIAHTRDWLDAFKPARWFHVGEHSLPDAARIARIVTGHSIGVVFSGGGARAFSHIGAVQALREAHIPIDFICGSSMGAIIGGCVALDWSDAEIDAHIREAFVVSSPLDDVTFPFVALTGGRKVDQRLEQHFGDVLIEDLPLPFFCLSSNLTSGTIKVHKTGRLRQALRASISLPGVMPPVVEDDQVLVDGAVMRSFPALMMRNSHLGTVIGVDVTRAKGIDPKSVHVPKSLPTWFLKGDWRKGPPIVSILMRSATITTAADLEQSRLACDLLIIPEPEGVEIREWHAYDLAVESGYQTSVQSLAQLEQPVTQLRKLGISLHPNIPAFTPDDSFLTPPRPDKLKYTLKPQGVTLPRFLKGPKKPQPKL
;
A
#
# COMPACT_ATOMS: atom_id res chain seq x y z
N MET A 1 -5.61 -44.05 -24.33
CA MET A 1 -5.88 -42.99 -23.35
C MET A 1 -4.52 -42.49 -22.89
N ALA A 2 -4.20 -41.21 -23.06
CA ALA A 2 -2.93 -40.69 -22.57
C ALA A 2 -2.99 -40.70 -21.03
N GLU A 3 -2.05 -41.37 -20.37
CA GLU A 3 -1.91 -41.31 -18.91
C GLU A 3 -1.63 -39.86 -18.50
N ASP A 4 -2.34 -39.37 -17.49
CA ASP A 4 -2.09 -38.05 -16.93
C ASP A 4 -0.70 -38.02 -16.28
N THR A 5 0.20 -37.26 -16.90
CA THR A 5 1.60 -37.08 -16.52
C THR A 5 1.81 -35.78 -15.73
N SER A 6 0.71 -35.14 -15.29
CA SER A 6 0.77 -34.00 -14.39
C SER A 6 1.47 -34.36 -13.08
N LEU A 7 2.15 -33.38 -12.47
CA LEU A 7 2.80 -33.54 -11.18
C LEU A 7 1.81 -33.96 -10.10
N GLU A 8 0.60 -33.41 -10.14
CA GLU A 8 -0.46 -33.75 -9.20
C GLU A 8 -0.89 -35.22 -9.33
N ALA A 9 -1.06 -35.73 -10.56
CA ALA A 9 -1.35 -37.14 -10.79
C ALA A 9 -0.19 -38.05 -10.35
N ALA A 10 1.06 -37.63 -10.58
CA ALA A 10 2.24 -38.38 -10.17
C ALA A 10 2.39 -38.42 -8.63
N LEU A 11 2.19 -37.29 -7.96
CA LEU A 11 2.21 -37.19 -6.50
C LEU A 11 1.02 -37.92 -5.87
N ALA A 12 -0.17 -37.86 -6.47
CA ALA A 12 -1.31 -38.65 -6.04
C ALA A 12 -1.00 -40.16 -6.15
N ARG A 13 -0.33 -40.62 -7.21
CA ARG A 13 0.14 -42.02 -7.31
C ARG A 13 1.17 -42.35 -6.23
N LEU A 14 2.09 -41.44 -5.92
CA LEU A 14 3.08 -41.64 -4.86
C LEU A 14 2.42 -41.77 -3.47
N PHE A 15 1.57 -40.80 -3.13
CA PHE A 15 0.99 -40.65 -1.79
C PHE A 15 -0.28 -41.47 -1.56
N ASN A 16 -1.03 -41.86 -2.60
CA ASN A 16 -2.25 -42.68 -2.48
C ASN A 16 -2.06 -44.17 -2.80
N THR A 17 -0.82 -44.65 -2.96
CA THR A 17 -0.58 -46.11 -3.01
C THR A 17 -0.73 -46.71 -1.61
N PRO A 18 -1.13 -48.00 -1.47
CA PRO A 18 -1.18 -48.67 -0.16
C PRO A 18 0.17 -48.66 0.58
N THR A 19 1.27 -48.64 -0.16
CA THR A 19 2.63 -48.58 0.39
C THR A 19 3.02 -47.14 0.77
N GLY A 20 2.70 -46.16 -0.08
CA GLY A 20 2.92 -44.74 0.19
C GLY A 20 2.09 -44.21 1.36
N LEU A 21 0.79 -44.55 1.42
CA LEU A 21 -0.12 -44.20 2.53
C LEU A 21 0.34 -44.78 3.88
N LYS A 22 1.00 -45.95 3.88
CA LYS A 22 1.53 -46.56 5.10
C LYS A 22 2.82 -45.89 5.60
N ALA A 23 3.62 -45.34 4.69
CA ALA A 23 4.89 -44.68 5.01
C ALA A 23 4.73 -43.17 5.24
N ALA A 24 3.70 -42.56 4.64
CA ALA A 24 3.41 -41.15 4.79
C ALA A 24 2.74 -40.85 6.13
N SER A 25 3.16 -39.75 6.76
CA SER A 25 2.53 -39.22 7.97
C SER A 25 1.95 -37.83 7.69
N TRP A 26 1.04 -37.39 8.55
CA TRP A 26 0.42 -36.08 8.46
C TRP A 26 0.99 -35.16 9.53
N ILE A 27 1.34 -33.93 9.13
CA ILE A 27 1.67 -32.86 10.07
C ILE A 27 0.82 -31.63 9.77
N THR A 28 0.45 -30.92 10.82
CA THR A 28 -0.23 -29.62 10.74
C THR A 28 0.70 -28.55 11.27
N LEU A 29 0.90 -27.49 10.51
CA LEU A 29 1.68 -26.34 10.94
C LEU A 29 0.76 -25.14 11.10
N THR A 30 0.86 -24.46 12.23
CA THR A 30 0.19 -23.17 12.41
C THR A 30 0.89 -22.10 11.56
N GLY A 31 0.13 -21.12 11.07
CA GLY A 31 0.70 -19.91 10.47
C GLY A 31 1.81 -19.30 11.33
N GLY A 32 2.93 -18.96 10.71
CA GLY A 32 4.16 -18.52 11.35
C GLY A 32 5.08 -19.65 11.82
N THR A 33 4.68 -20.91 11.78
CA THR A 33 5.59 -22.01 12.14
C THR A 33 6.59 -22.28 11.01
N ARG A 34 7.87 -22.37 11.36
CA ARG A 34 8.94 -22.77 10.44
C ARG A 34 8.89 -24.29 10.24
N LEU A 35 8.92 -24.73 8.98
CA LEU A 35 9.06 -26.15 8.66
C LEU A 35 10.52 -26.59 8.75
N PHE A 36 11.42 -25.86 8.11
CA PHE A 36 12.88 -26.04 8.21
C PHE A 36 13.62 -24.73 7.88
N SER A 37 14.90 -24.67 8.27
CA SER A 37 15.81 -23.56 8.02
C SER A 37 16.80 -23.88 6.90
N ALA A 38 17.37 -22.84 6.29
CA ALA A 38 18.53 -23.02 5.43
C ALA A 38 19.69 -23.61 6.25
N GLY A 39 20.32 -24.67 5.73
CA GLY A 39 21.38 -25.44 6.39
C GLY A 39 20.91 -26.69 7.12
N ASP A 40 19.60 -26.85 7.34
CA ASP A 40 19.05 -28.08 7.95
C ASP A 40 19.17 -29.27 6.98
N GLU A 41 19.38 -30.48 7.50
CA GLU A 41 19.44 -31.71 6.72
C GLU A 41 18.11 -32.01 6.02
N SER A 42 18.19 -32.55 4.80
CA SER A 42 17.02 -32.83 3.96
C SER A 42 16.65 -34.31 3.98
N ASP A 43 15.85 -34.70 4.98
CA ASP A 43 15.49 -36.11 5.25
C ASP A 43 14.07 -36.50 4.84
N HIS A 44 13.23 -35.54 4.45
CA HIS A 44 11.82 -35.78 4.13
C HIS A 44 11.38 -35.00 2.89
N LEU A 45 10.48 -35.60 2.11
CA LEU A 45 9.67 -34.89 1.12
C LEU A 45 8.36 -34.46 1.79
N TYR A 46 7.95 -33.23 1.57
CA TYR A 46 6.64 -32.76 2.02
C TYR A 46 5.76 -32.41 0.82
N LEU A 47 4.47 -32.70 0.94
CA LEU A 47 3.45 -32.28 0.00
C LEU A 47 2.44 -31.39 0.72
N LEU A 48 2.30 -30.14 0.27
CA LEU A 48 1.33 -29.22 0.83
C LEU A 48 -0.07 -29.60 0.35
N ARG A 49 -0.97 -29.94 1.26
CA ARG A 49 -2.36 -30.33 0.94
C ARG A 49 -3.33 -29.16 1.06
N SER A 50 -3.14 -28.33 2.07
CA SER A 50 -3.94 -27.13 2.32
C SER A 50 -3.08 -26.09 3.02
N GLY A 51 -3.43 -24.81 2.90
CA GLY A 51 -2.66 -23.68 3.42
C GLY A 51 -1.69 -23.07 2.41
N ARG A 52 -0.69 -22.35 2.90
CA ARG A 52 0.27 -21.61 2.08
C ARG A 52 1.61 -21.48 2.78
N MET A 53 2.70 -21.71 2.08
CA MET A 53 4.05 -21.59 2.65
C MET A 53 4.90 -20.56 1.90
N GLY A 54 5.77 -19.87 2.63
CA GLY A 54 6.71 -18.91 2.10
C GLY A 54 8.12 -19.47 2.13
N VAL A 55 8.85 -19.27 1.03
CA VAL A 55 10.26 -19.61 0.89
C VAL A 55 11.07 -18.33 1.08
N PHE A 56 11.98 -18.35 2.05
CA PHE A 56 12.77 -17.20 2.45
C PHE A 56 14.26 -17.46 2.29
N ARG A 57 14.98 -16.44 1.83
CA ARG A 57 16.45 -16.41 1.80
C ARG A 57 16.94 -15.39 2.81
N HIS A 58 18.08 -15.67 3.44
CA HIS A 58 18.75 -14.66 4.25
C HIS A 58 19.37 -13.61 3.32
N ASP A 59 19.36 -12.37 3.76
CA ASP A 59 20.13 -11.31 3.10
C ASP A 59 21.64 -11.55 3.23
N ASP A 60 22.44 -10.86 2.42
CA ASP A 60 23.90 -11.04 2.40
C ASP A 60 24.55 -10.77 3.78
N ASP A 61 23.92 -9.91 4.60
CA ASP A 61 24.33 -9.60 5.98
C ASP A 61 23.72 -10.54 7.04
N HIS A 62 22.92 -11.54 6.63
CA HIS A 62 22.22 -12.51 7.48
C HIS A 62 21.28 -11.94 8.57
N GLN A 63 20.97 -10.63 8.54
CA GLN A 63 20.12 -9.99 9.56
C GLN A 63 18.62 -10.06 9.26
N GLY A 64 18.22 -10.35 8.01
CA GLY A 64 16.82 -10.38 7.58
C GLY A 64 16.47 -11.56 6.68
N LEU A 65 15.19 -11.97 6.70
CA LEU A 65 14.61 -12.95 5.80
C LEU A 65 13.85 -12.23 4.68
N HIS A 66 14.18 -12.53 3.43
CA HIS A 66 13.47 -12.01 2.26
C HIS A 66 12.63 -13.13 1.62
N LEU A 67 11.33 -12.89 1.44
CA LEU A 67 10.44 -13.83 0.73
C LEU A 67 10.83 -13.89 -0.75
N ILE A 68 11.22 -15.07 -1.22
CA ILE A 68 11.63 -15.30 -2.61
C ILE A 68 10.58 -16.08 -3.42
N GLY A 69 9.66 -16.78 -2.75
CA GLY A 69 8.58 -17.51 -3.42
C GLY A 69 7.53 -18.01 -2.45
N VAL A 70 6.41 -18.46 -2.99
CA VAL A 70 5.29 -19.05 -2.25
C VAL A 70 5.00 -20.43 -2.81
N ILE A 71 4.72 -21.38 -1.92
CA ILE A 71 4.32 -22.76 -2.24
C ILE A 71 2.81 -22.89 -1.98
N LYS A 72 2.10 -23.45 -2.95
CA LYS A 72 0.64 -23.62 -2.96
C LYS A 72 0.21 -25.07 -2.71
N PRO A 73 -1.05 -25.32 -2.32
CA PRO A 73 -1.59 -26.67 -2.26
C PRO A 73 -1.33 -27.46 -3.55
N GLY A 74 -0.94 -28.72 -3.42
CA GLY A 74 -0.54 -29.61 -4.51
C GLY A 74 0.96 -29.56 -4.85
N GLU A 75 1.71 -28.58 -4.36
CA GLU A 75 3.15 -28.46 -4.64
C GLU A 75 4.02 -29.17 -3.59
N PRO A 76 5.16 -29.76 -4.02
CA PRO A 76 6.14 -30.33 -3.10
C PRO A 76 6.98 -29.24 -2.43
N VAL A 77 7.49 -29.57 -1.24
CA VAL A 77 8.42 -28.76 -0.44
C VAL A 77 9.66 -29.59 -0.11
N GLY A 78 10.84 -29.00 -0.29
CA GLY A 78 12.13 -29.61 0.07
C GLY A 78 12.64 -30.63 -0.95
N GLU A 79 11.95 -30.81 -2.07
CA GLU A 79 12.27 -31.78 -3.11
C GLU A 79 13.66 -31.57 -3.71
N MET A 80 14.09 -30.32 -3.87
CA MET A 80 15.37 -29.98 -4.48
C MET A 80 16.54 -30.52 -3.65
N SER A 81 16.54 -30.24 -2.35
CA SER A 81 17.58 -30.66 -1.41
C SER A 81 17.56 -32.18 -1.20
N LEU A 82 16.37 -32.78 -1.17
CA LEU A 82 16.19 -34.21 -1.00
C LEU A 82 16.77 -35.02 -2.17
N ILE A 83 16.49 -34.58 -3.40
CA ILE A 83 16.97 -35.22 -4.64
C ILE A 83 18.46 -34.98 -4.83
N ALA A 84 18.94 -33.77 -4.53
CA ALA A 84 20.35 -33.41 -4.68
C ALA A 84 21.25 -33.98 -3.59
N ASP A 85 20.68 -34.58 -2.54
CA ASP A 85 21.40 -35.06 -1.36
C ASP A 85 22.25 -33.95 -0.70
N THR A 86 21.61 -32.81 -0.46
CA THR A 86 22.24 -31.62 0.15
C THR A 86 21.35 -31.01 1.22
N PRO A 87 21.89 -30.22 2.16
CA PRO A 87 21.09 -29.45 3.10
C PRO A 87 20.12 -28.47 2.41
N HIS A 88 19.10 -28.03 3.14
CA HIS A 88 18.15 -27.04 2.67
C HIS A 88 18.83 -25.71 2.33
N THR A 89 18.56 -25.15 1.14
CA THR A 89 19.19 -23.89 0.69
C THR A 89 18.40 -22.65 1.11
N SER A 90 17.14 -22.82 1.51
CA SER A 90 16.21 -21.76 1.88
C SER A 90 15.44 -22.14 3.14
N THR A 91 14.94 -21.14 3.86
CA THR A 91 14.07 -21.34 5.02
C THR A 91 12.62 -21.37 4.56
N VAL A 92 11.82 -22.32 5.04
CA VAL A 92 10.40 -22.43 4.69
C VAL A 92 9.54 -22.23 5.92
N ILE A 93 8.57 -21.33 5.82
CA ILE A 93 7.66 -20.93 6.91
C ILE A 93 6.22 -21.01 6.43
N ALA A 94 5.32 -21.53 7.26
CA ALA A 94 3.89 -21.51 7.00
C ALA A 94 3.36 -20.06 7.05
N LEU A 95 2.73 -19.57 5.98
CA LEU A 95 2.10 -18.24 5.93
C LEU A 95 0.64 -18.29 6.39
N ARG A 96 0.03 -19.47 6.28
CA ARG A 96 -1.30 -19.81 6.78
C ARG A 96 -1.21 -21.12 7.55
N ASP A 97 -2.28 -21.55 8.19
CA ASP A 97 -2.32 -22.91 8.71
C ASP A 97 -2.20 -23.91 7.56
N CYS A 98 -1.22 -24.81 7.66
CA CYS A 98 -0.88 -25.76 6.61
C CYS A 98 -1.10 -27.20 7.07
N GLU A 99 -1.64 -28.02 6.17
CA GLU A 99 -1.63 -29.47 6.29
C GLU A 99 -0.65 -30.06 5.28
N LEU A 100 0.27 -30.89 5.76
CA LEU A 100 1.33 -31.48 4.95
C LEU A 100 1.32 -33.00 5.08
N MET A 101 1.47 -33.68 3.95
CA MET A 101 1.88 -35.08 3.94
C MET A 101 3.40 -35.16 3.92
N VAL A 102 3.96 -36.02 4.76
CA VAL A 102 5.40 -36.17 4.96
C VAL A 102 5.83 -37.57 4.59
N LEU A 103 6.81 -37.69 3.69
CA LEU A 103 7.38 -38.96 3.27
C LEU A 103 8.89 -38.99 3.57
N PRO A 104 9.38 -39.94 4.38
CA PRO A 104 10.81 -40.09 4.63
C PRO A 104 11.61 -40.37 3.35
N LYS A 105 12.83 -39.85 3.27
CA LYS A 105 13.74 -40.01 2.11
C LYS A 105 13.89 -41.46 1.66
N ALA A 106 14.10 -42.38 2.60
CA ALA A 106 14.27 -43.79 2.29
C ALA A 106 13.05 -44.40 1.59
N ASP A 107 11.85 -43.97 1.95
CA ASP A 107 10.61 -44.48 1.36
C ASP A 107 10.27 -43.75 0.06
N PHE A 108 10.61 -42.46 -0.04
CA PHE A 108 10.58 -41.73 -1.31
C PHE A 108 11.47 -42.42 -2.37
N LEU A 109 12.72 -42.75 -2.03
CA LEU A 109 13.65 -43.43 -2.94
C LEU A 109 13.12 -44.79 -3.42
N LYS A 110 12.55 -45.59 -2.51
CA LYS A 110 11.87 -46.85 -2.91
C LYS A 110 10.65 -46.61 -3.80
N ALA A 111 9.90 -45.55 -3.53
CA ALA A 111 8.68 -45.27 -4.26
C ALA A 111 8.95 -44.78 -5.68
N ILE A 112 10.02 -44.00 -5.92
CA ILE A 112 10.41 -43.59 -7.27
C ILE A 112 11.03 -44.74 -8.09
N GLU A 113 11.62 -45.76 -7.46
CA GLU A 113 12.03 -46.99 -8.16
C GLU A 113 10.81 -47.73 -8.75
N ALA A 114 9.69 -47.72 -8.02
CA ALA A 114 8.43 -48.31 -8.48
C ALA A 114 7.64 -47.41 -9.45
N ALA A 115 7.82 -46.09 -9.38
CA ALA A 115 7.14 -45.08 -10.19
C ALA A 115 8.11 -44.00 -10.72
N PRO A 116 8.92 -44.30 -11.75
CA PRO A 116 9.94 -43.38 -12.28
C PRO A 116 9.37 -42.09 -12.90
N ASP A 117 8.09 -42.11 -13.30
CA ASP A 117 7.35 -40.96 -13.81
C ASP A 117 7.24 -39.82 -12.77
N VAL A 118 7.23 -40.15 -11.48
CA VAL A 118 7.24 -39.16 -10.39
C VAL A 118 8.52 -38.32 -10.42
N LEU A 119 9.68 -38.97 -10.57
CA LEU A 119 10.96 -38.26 -10.65
C LEU A 119 11.02 -37.37 -11.89
N LEU A 120 10.47 -37.83 -13.02
CA LEU A 120 10.38 -37.03 -14.24
C LEU A 120 9.47 -35.80 -14.04
N ALA A 121 8.32 -35.96 -13.38
CA ALA A 121 7.40 -34.86 -13.10
C ALA A 121 8.02 -33.81 -12.15
N LEU A 122 8.66 -34.26 -11.06
CA LEU A 122 9.40 -33.38 -10.15
C LEU A 122 10.53 -32.64 -10.86
N SER A 123 11.30 -33.35 -11.71
CA SER A 123 12.40 -32.75 -12.47
C SER A 123 11.91 -31.68 -13.44
N LYS A 124 10.80 -31.93 -14.15
CA LYS A 124 10.17 -30.93 -15.04
C LYS A 124 9.76 -29.69 -14.25
N GLN A 125 9.11 -29.87 -13.09
CA GLN A 125 8.69 -28.74 -12.25
C GLN A 125 9.90 -27.95 -11.72
N MET A 126 10.98 -28.62 -11.31
CA MET A 126 12.22 -27.96 -10.89
C MET A 126 12.85 -27.15 -12.02
N ILE A 127 12.86 -27.68 -13.25
CA ILE A 127 13.37 -26.99 -14.44
C ILE A 127 12.48 -25.79 -14.80
N GLU A 128 11.16 -25.94 -14.70
CA GLU A 128 10.20 -24.84 -14.89
C GLU A 128 10.40 -23.74 -13.85
N ARG A 129 10.56 -24.09 -12.56
CA ARG A 129 10.91 -23.15 -11.48
C ARG A 129 12.25 -22.45 -11.75
N ALA A 130 13.27 -23.18 -12.21
CA ALA A 130 14.58 -22.60 -12.54
C ALA A 130 14.52 -21.65 -13.76
N ARG A 131 13.74 -21.98 -14.80
CA ARG A 131 13.54 -21.15 -16.00
C ARG A 131 12.67 -19.92 -15.71
N SER A 132 11.61 -20.10 -14.92
CA SER A 132 10.75 -19.02 -14.40
C SER A 132 11.43 -18.18 -13.31
N GLY A 133 12.67 -18.56 -12.91
CA GLY A 133 13.64 -17.71 -12.22
C GLY A 133 14.09 -16.49 -13.03
N THR A 134 13.64 -16.34 -14.29
CA THR A 134 13.57 -15.02 -14.92
C THR A 134 12.41 -14.21 -14.30
N PRO A 135 12.65 -12.98 -13.80
CA PRO A 135 11.76 -12.27 -12.86
C PRO A 135 10.34 -11.91 -13.36
N ARG A 136 9.93 -12.33 -14.56
CA ARG A 136 8.65 -11.99 -15.20
C ARG A 136 7.50 -12.96 -14.90
N GLU A 137 7.75 -14.23 -14.63
CA GLU A 137 6.66 -15.23 -14.46
C GLU A 137 6.56 -15.79 -13.03
N GLY A 138 7.69 -16.03 -12.35
CA GLY A 138 7.70 -16.56 -10.97
C GLY A 138 7.03 -15.64 -9.93
N ARG A 139 6.87 -14.35 -10.21
CA ARG A 139 6.30 -13.37 -9.25
C ARG A 139 4.79 -13.14 -9.37
N ARG A 140 4.12 -13.66 -10.40
CA ARG A 140 2.65 -13.79 -10.40
C ARG A 140 2.17 -14.70 -9.25
N HIS A 141 3.01 -15.64 -8.82
CA HIS A 141 2.70 -16.63 -7.78
C HIS A 141 2.75 -16.10 -6.33
N ASN A 142 3.24 -14.87 -6.11
CA ASN A 142 3.29 -14.23 -4.78
C ASN A 142 2.10 -13.28 -4.50
N THR A 143 1.09 -13.26 -5.36
CA THR A 143 -0.05 -12.35 -5.19
C THR A 143 -1.12 -12.94 -4.28
N PRO A 144 -1.59 -12.19 -3.26
CA PRO A 144 -2.75 -12.59 -2.48
C PRO A 144 -3.94 -12.89 -3.39
N ASN A 145 -4.60 -14.02 -3.16
CA ASN A 145 -5.77 -14.43 -3.93
C ASN A 145 -6.91 -14.96 -3.05
N VAL A 146 -6.66 -15.16 -1.75
CA VAL A 146 -7.71 -15.47 -0.78
C VAL A 146 -7.86 -14.31 0.19
N PHE A 147 -9.06 -13.76 0.28
CA PHE A 147 -9.35 -12.56 1.06
C PHE A 147 -10.53 -12.84 2.00
N ALA A 148 -10.50 -12.30 3.21
CA ALA A 148 -11.66 -12.35 4.10
C ALA A 148 -12.28 -10.98 4.32
N PHE A 149 -13.60 -10.94 4.43
CA PHE A 149 -14.39 -9.75 4.72
C PHE A 149 -15.20 -9.99 5.98
N PHE A 150 -14.92 -9.20 7.02
CA PHE A 150 -15.47 -9.43 8.34
C PHE A 150 -16.22 -8.22 8.89
N ALA A 151 -17.45 -8.43 9.36
CA ALA A 151 -18.23 -7.38 10.02
C ALA A 151 -17.64 -7.01 11.39
N LEU A 152 -17.43 -5.73 11.68
CA LEU A 152 -17.00 -5.22 12.99
C LEU A 152 -18.18 -4.88 13.92
N ASN A 153 -19.30 -4.46 13.34
CA ASN A 153 -20.56 -4.20 14.04
C ASN A 153 -21.66 -5.09 13.44
N ASP A 154 -22.93 -4.86 13.81
CA ASP A 154 -24.05 -5.74 13.43
C ASP A 154 -24.49 -5.56 11.96
N ILE A 155 -23.60 -5.06 11.11
CA ILE A 155 -23.80 -4.94 9.67
C ILE A 155 -23.79 -6.32 9.01
N ILE A 156 -24.65 -6.48 7.99
CA ILE A 156 -24.66 -7.65 7.12
C ILE A 156 -23.69 -7.36 5.96
N VAL A 157 -22.54 -8.03 5.94
CA VAL A 157 -21.48 -7.77 4.95
C VAL A 157 -21.65 -8.53 3.65
N ARG A 158 -22.33 -9.68 3.66
CA ARG A 158 -22.48 -10.53 2.47
C ARG A 158 -22.94 -9.82 1.21
N PRO A 159 -23.98 -8.96 1.23
CA PRO A 159 -24.42 -8.27 0.01
C PRO A 159 -23.32 -7.43 -0.65
N LEU A 160 -22.42 -6.84 0.13
CA LEU A 160 -21.27 -6.11 -0.42
C LEU A 160 -20.26 -7.08 -1.04
N VAL A 161 -19.93 -8.18 -0.34
CA VAL A 161 -18.97 -9.18 -0.82
C VAL A 161 -19.43 -9.82 -2.13
N GLU A 162 -20.73 -10.10 -2.26
CA GLU A 162 -21.30 -10.61 -3.51
C GLU A 162 -21.18 -9.61 -4.66
N ARG A 163 -21.47 -8.32 -4.41
CA ARG A 163 -21.23 -7.28 -5.42
C ARG A 163 -19.76 -7.17 -5.81
N ILE A 164 -18.84 -7.28 -4.85
CA ILE A 164 -17.40 -7.32 -5.14
C ILE A 164 -17.09 -8.54 -6.01
N ALA A 165 -17.61 -9.72 -5.68
CA ALA A 165 -17.43 -10.94 -6.47
C ALA A 165 -17.96 -10.78 -7.91
N GLU A 166 -19.14 -10.18 -8.10
CA GLU A 166 -19.67 -9.85 -9.42
C GLU A 166 -18.73 -8.94 -10.22
N GLN A 167 -18.14 -7.94 -9.57
CA GLN A 167 -17.16 -7.05 -10.23
C GLN A 167 -15.84 -7.77 -10.53
N VAL A 168 -15.40 -8.71 -9.69
CA VAL A 168 -14.24 -9.58 -9.98
C VAL A 168 -14.53 -10.47 -11.21
N ARG A 169 -15.75 -11.01 -11.33
CA ARG A 169 -16.19 -11.76 -12.53
C ARG A 169 -16.23 -10.87 -13.77
N ALA A 170 -16.67 -9.61 -13.63
CA ALA A 170 -16.69 -8.64 -14.72
C ALA A 170 -15.28 -8.30 -15.23
N LEU A 171 -14.26 -8.43 -14.39
CA LEU A 171 -12.84 -8.33 -14.79
C LEU A 171 -12.31 -9.59 -15.50
N GLY A 172 -13.12 -10.66 -15.62
CA GLY A 172 -12.78 -11.91 -16.31
C GLY A 172 -12.20 -13.01 -15.42
N TYR A 173 -12.27 -12.85 -14.08
CA TYR A 173 -11.73 -13.82 -13.13
C TYR A 173 -12.80 -14.76 -12.56
N ARG A 174 -12.39 -16.00 -12.27
CA ARG A 174 -13.19 -16.96 -11.50
C ARG A 174 -13.07 -16.63 -10.03
N VAL A 175 -14.21 -16.56 -9.33
CA VAL A 175 -14.26 -16.23 -7.91
C VAL A 175 -15.31 -17.04 -7.18
N ALA A 176 -14.90 -17.62 -6.05
CA ALA A 176 -15.76 -18.29 -5.10
C ALA A 176 -15.97 -17.41 -3.85
N VAL A 177 -17.15 -17.52 -3.24
CA VAL A 177 -17.47 -16.89 -1.96
C VAL A 177 -17.72 -18.01 -0.95
N LEU A 178 -16.93 -18.04 0.13
CA LEU A 178 -17.04 -19.01 1.21
C LEU A 178 -17.56 -18.36 2.47
N ASP A 179 -18.30 -19.12 3.28
CA ASP A 179 -18.97 -18.64 4.47
C ASP A 179 -19.05 -19.71 5.56
N LYS A 180 -19.80 -19.42 6.63
CA LYS A 180 -19.97 -20.32 7.77
C LYS A 180 -20.50 -21.72 7.43
N ASP A 181 -21.14 -21.93 6.28
CA ASP A 181 -21.65 -23.26 5.91
C ASP A 181 -20.49 -24.21 5.54
N HIS A 182 -19.30 -23.64 5.32
CA HIS A 182 -18.03 -24.35 5.12
C HIS A 182 -17.27 -24.57 6.45
N HIS A 183 -17.84 -24.16 7.59
CA HIS A 183 -17.23 -24.43 8.89
C HIS A 183 -17.35 -25.92 9.25
N GLY A 184 -16.22 -26.54 9.60
CA GLY A 184 -16.16 -27.97 9.95
C GLY A 184 -16.05 -28.91 8.75
N THR A 185 -15.91 -28.38 7.54
CA THR A 185 -15.53 -29.17 6.37
C THR A 185 -14.04 -29.51 6.40
N GLY A 186 -13.63 -30.58 5.71
CA GLY A 186 -12.22 -30.95 5.60
C GLY A 186 -11.38 -29.87 4.92
N ALA A 187 -10.07 -29.88 5.19
CA ALA A 187 -9.12 -28.91 4.64
C ALA A 187 -9.06 -28.92 3.10
N ASP A 188 -9.49 -30.02 2.48
CA ASP A 188 -9.58 -30.19 1.03
C ASP A 188 -10.52 -29.17 0.36
N ILE A 189 -11.58 -28.70 1.03
CA ILE A 189 -12.52 -27.74 0.41
C ILE A 189 -11.85 -26.39 0.14
N PHE A 190 -11.00 -25.92 1.05
CA PHE A 190 -10.25 -24.68 0.85
C PHE A 190 -9.26 -24.82 -0.31
N ALA A 191 -8.55 -25.95 -0.37
CA ALA A 191 -7.64 -26.25 -1.47
C ALA A 191 -8.37 -26.37 -2.82
N GLU A 192 -9.53 -27.03 -2.84
CA GLU A 192 -10.36 -27.18 -4.03
C GLU A 192 -10.90 -25.83 -4.51
N ALA A 193 -11.34 -24.96 -3.59
CA ALA A 193 -11.78 -23.60 -3.92
C ALA A 193 -10.64 -22.78 -4.54
N GLU A 194 -9.44 -22.83 -3.97
CA GLU A 194 -8.24 -22.16 -4.51
C GLU A 194 -7.77 -22.74 -5.85
N ALA A 195 -7.95 -24.04 -6.10
CA ALA A 195 -7.56 -24.67 -7.35
C ALA A 195 -8.50 -24.30 -8.52
N HIS A 196 -9.80 -24.18 -8.26
CA HIS A 196 -10.81 -23.94 -9.29
C HIS A 196 -11.08 -22.45 -9.56
N ASN A 197 -10.61 -21.55 -8.70
CA ASN A 197 -10.88 -20.12 -8.79
C ASN A 197 -9.60 -19.30 -8.77
N ASP A 198 -9.62 -18.18 -9.47
CA ASP A 198 -8.49 -17.25 -9.47
C ASP A 198 -8.46 -16.47 -8.14
N TYR A 199 -9.64 -16.21 -7.55
CA TYR A 199 -9.82 -15.58 -6.25
C TYR A 199 -10.82 -16.32 -5.36
N VAL A 200 -10.65 -16.28 -4.05
CA VAL A 200 -11.60 -16.81 -3.07
C VAL A 200 -11.88 -15.74 -2.01
N LEU A 201 -13.16 -15.44 -1.76
CA LEU A 201 -13.59 -14.42 -0.80
C LEU A 201 -14.32 -15.10 0.36
N HIS A 202 -13.75 -15.05 1.55
CA HIS A 202 -14.43 -15.48 2.77
C HIS A 202 -15.29 -14.33 3.29
N VAL A 203 -16.51 -14.63 3.72
CA VAL A 203 -17.39 -13.66 4.37
C VAL A 203 -17.76 -14.16 5.76
N ALA A 204 -17.61 -13.30 6.78
CA ALA A 204 -18.09 -13.61 8.11
C ALA A 204 -18.85 -12.42 8.72
N GLU A 205 -20.08 -12.69 9.13
CA GLU A 205 -20.86 -11.75 9.92
C GLU A 205 -20.36 -11.74 11.36
N LYS A 206 -20.65 -10.68 12.12
CA LYS A 206 -20.18 -10.51 13.50
C LYS A 206 -20.48 -11.69 14.45
N PRO A 207 -21.68 -12.33 14.44
CA PRO A 207 -21.96 -13.45 15.34
C PRO A 207 -21.22 -14.75 14.97
N GLU A 208 -20.53 -14.82 13.84
CA GLU A 208 -19.95 -16.04 13.29
C GLU A 208 -18.50 -16.26 13.79
N SER A 209 -18.28 -16.18 15.10
CA SER A 209 -16.93 -16.11 15.70
C SER A 209 -16.03 -17.30 15.38
N HIS A 210 -16.56 -18.53 15.36
CA HIS A 210 -15.76 -19.72 15.03
C HIS A 210 -15.33 -19.74 13.56
N TRP A 211 -16.25 -19.41 12.64
CA TRP A 211 -15.94 -19.30 11.21
C TRP A 211 -14.94 -18.19 10.94
N ARG A 212 -15.10 -17.03 11.58
CA ARG A 212 -14.16 -15.90 11.47
C ARG A 212 -12.75 -16.30 11.90
N LEU A 213 -12.62 -17.02 13.02
CA LEU A 213 -11.33 -17.50 13.51
C LEU A 213 -10.67 -18.45 12.51
N LEU A 214 -11.41 -19.46 12.03
CA LEU A 214 -10.92 -20.38 11.01
C LEU A 214 -10.51 -19.62 9.73
N SER A 215 -11.39 -18.76 9.22
CA SER A 215 -11.17 -17.97 8.02
C SER A 215 -9.93 -17.08 8.13
N SER A 216 -9.72 -16.39 9.26
CA SER A 216 -8.54 -15.53 9.44
C SER A 216 -7.21 -16.29 9.31
N ARG A 217 -7.20 -17.59 9.63
CA ARG A 217 -6.02 -18.45 9.54
C ARG A 217 -5.85 -19.10 8.16
N GLN A 218 -6.84 -18.93 7.28
CA GLN A 218 -6.91 -19.55 5.95
C GLN A 218 -6.89 -18.54 4.80
N VAL A 219 -6.73 -17.23 5.07
CA VAL A 219 -6.68 -16.18 4.02
C VAL A 219 -5.32 -15.49 3.95
N ASP A 220 -5.03 -14.80 2.83
CA ASP A 220 -3.82 -13.98 2.68
C ASP A 220 -3.95 -12.60 3.30
N HIS A 221 -5.16 -12.05 3.30
CA HIS A 221 -5.42 -10.68 3.71
C HIS A 221 -6.85 -10.52 4.19
N THR A 222 -7.06 -9.60 5.12
CA THR A 222 -8.37 -9.37 5.73
C THR A 222 -8.83 -7.93 5.51
N PHE A 223 -10.12 -7.79 5.22
CA PHE A 223 -10.88 -6.55 5.19
C PHE A 223 -11.86 -6.56 6.35
N TRP A 224 -11.76 -5.57 7.21
CA TRP A 224 -12.75 -5.30 8.23
C TRP A 224 -13.78 -4.33 7.70
N ILE A 225 -15.06 -4.62 7.92
CA ILE A 225 -16.16 -3.80 7.43
C ILE A 225 -16.95 -3.28 8.62
N ALA A 226 -17.20 -1.98 8.65
CA ALA A 226 -18.07 -1.40 9.65
C ALA A 226 -19.15 -0.52 9.01
N ASP A 227 -20.32 -0.54 9.62
CA ASP A 227 -21.37 0.45 9.38
C ASP A 227 -20.97 1.81 9.93
N ALA A 228 -20.76 2.78 9.05
CA ALA A 228 -20.50 4.18 9.38
C ALA A 228 -21.64 5.10 8.93
N ARG A 229 -22.78 4.56 8.46
CA ARG A 229 -23.94 5.33 7.98
C ARG A 229 -24.55 6.20 9.07
N HIS A 230 -24.50 5.71 10.31
CA HIS A 230 -24.97 6.44 11.47
C HIS A 230 -23.78 6.86 12.32
N HIS A 231 -23.47 8.17 12.34
CA HIS A 231 -22.41 8.74 13.19
C HIS A 231 -22.66 8.55 14.70
N SER A 232 -23.75 7.91 15.13
CA SER A 232 -23.95 7.47 16.51
C SER A 232 -23.32 6.11 16.83
N GLN A 233 -23.01 5.28 15.83
CA GLN A 233 -22.45 3.93 15.98
C GLN A 233 -20.90 3.91 16.05
N ARG A 234 -20.30 5.01 16.51
CA ARG A 234 -18.84 5.18 16.59
C ARG A 234 -18.21 4.16 17.55
N PRO A 235 -16.99 3.67 17.26
CA PRO A 235 -16.18 3.01 18.27
C PRO A 235 -15.94 4.02 19.39
N HIS A 236 -16.38 3.72 20.60
CA HIS A 236 -16.05 4.59 21.74
C HIS A 236 -14.53 4.55 21.96
N SER A 237 -13.92 5.72 22.14
CA SER A 237 -12.49 5.86 22.48
C SER A 237 -12.12 5.25 23.84
N ASP A 238 -13.10 4.73 24.58
CA ASP A 238 -12.89 3.96 25.81
C ASP A 238 -12.75 2.47 25.45
N PRO A 239 -11.53 1.90 25.52
CA PRO A 239 -11.30 0.48 25.20
C PRO A 239 -12.11 -0.47 26.10
N ALA A 240 -12.57 -0.04 27.28
CA ALA A 240 -13.44 -0.84 28.14
C ALA A 240 -14.89 -0.96 27.65
N ARG A 241 -15.29 -0.15 26.64
CA ARG A 241 -16.63 -0.13 26.04
C ARG A 241 -16.66 -0.51 24.56
N LEU A 242 -15.52 -0.84 23.96
CA LEU A 242 -15.52 -1.59 22.70
C LEU A 242 -16.37 -2.85 22.92
N PRO A 243 -17.38 -3.13 22.08
CA PRO A 243 -18.23 -4.29 22.30
C PRO A 243 -17.34 -5.52 22.46
N ALA A 244 -17.60 -6.37 23.45
CA ALA A 244 -16.78 -7.53 23.82
C ALA A 244 -16.54 -8.57 22.70
N SER A 245 -17.13 -8.34 21.53
CA SER A 245 -16.99 -9.08 20.27
C SER A 245 -16.06 -8.42 19.24
N THR A 246 -15.51 -7.25 19.55
CA THR A 246 -14.45 -6.63 18.75
C THR A 246 -13.19 -7.40 19.07
N LEU A 247 -12.56 -8.04 18.07
CA LEU A 247 -11.28 -8.72 18.25
C LEU A 247 -10.37 -7.81 19.08
N ASN A 248 -9.96 -8.27 20.26
CA ASN A 248 -9.01 -7.51 21.04
C ASN A 248 -7.71 -7.44 20.23
N LEU A 249 -6.95 -6.35 20.37
CA LEU A 249 -5.61 -6.24 19.77
C LEU A 249 -4.73 -7.46 20.11
N GLU A 250 -4.96 -8.09 21.27
CA GLU A 250 -4.34 -9.35 21.69
C GLU A 250 -4.70 -10.55 20.79
N ASP A 251 -5.95 -10.66 20.33
CA ASP A 251 -6.37 -11.72 19.40
C ASP A 251 -5.72 -11.55 18.02
N SER A 252 -5.57 -10.30 17.57
CA SER A 252 -4.84 -9.99 16.32
C SER A 252 -3.35 -10.33 16.41
N GLN A 253 -2.72 -10.16 17.58
CA GLN A 253 -1.33 -10.52 17.82
C GLN A 253 -1.14 -12.03 18.02
N LEU A 254 -2.14 -12.73 18.59
CA LEU A 254 -2.17 -14.20 18.69
C LEU A 254 -2.35 -14.88 17.32
N LEU A 255 -3.02 -14.22 16.38
CA LEU A 255 -3.23 -14.70 15.02
C LEU A 255 -2.01 -14.51 14.10
N ASP A 256 -1.10 -13.59 14.44
CA ASP A 256 0.13 -13.34 13.69
C ASP A 256 1.37 -13.16 14.60
N PRO A 257 1.82 -14.23 15.26
CA PRO A 257 2.93 -14.17 16.21
C PRO A 257 4.29 -13.85 15.57
N LEU A 258 4.40 -13.87 14.23
CA LEU A 258 5.61 -13.52 13.49
C LEU A 258 5.55 -12.17 12.76
N GLY A 259 4.41 -11.46 12.80
CA GLY A 259 4.24 -10.22 12.02
C GLY A 259 4.23 -10.47 10.50
N LEU A 260 3.87 -11.67 10.07
CA LEU A 260 3.84 -12.10 8.66
C LEU A 260 2.52 -11.76 7.99
N GLN A 261 1.43 -11.64 8.75
CA GLN A 261 0.12 -11.22 8.25
C GLN A 261 0.01 -9.69 8.26
N ARG A 262 -0.45 -9.16 7.14
CA ARG A 262 -0.62 -7.72 6.96
C ARG A 262 -1.68 -7.18 7.92
N ALA A 263 -1.46 -5.98 8.44
CA ALA A 263 -2.51 -5.26 9.14
C ALA A 263 -3.76 -5.17 8.24
N PRO A 264 -4.97 -5.39 8.78
CA PRO A 264 -6.20 -5.43 7.99
C PRO A 264 -6.47 -4.10 7.31
N ASP A 265 -7.14 -4.15 6.15
CA ASP A 265 -7.75 -2.95 5.59
C ASP A 265 -9.14 -2.73 6.18
N LEU A 266 -9.55 -1.47 6.27
CA LEU A 266 -10.87 -1.09 6.78
C LEU A 266 -11.78 -0.60 5.64
N ILE A 267 -13.00 -1.09 5.60
CA ILE A 267 -14.07 -0.61 4.72
C ILE A 267 -15.16 0.00 5.60
N LEU A 268 -15.42 1.28 5.41
CA LEU A 268 -16.47 2.01 6.10
C LEU A 268 -17.64 2.18 5.15
N ILE A 269 -18.78 1.60 5.51
CA ILE A 269 -20.02 1.75 4.75
C ILE A 269 -20.63 3.10 5.10
N GLN A 270 -20.71 3.98 4.11
CA GLN A 270 -21.18 5.34 4.27
C GLN A 270 -22.61 5.49 3.77
N ALA A 271 -23.33 6.41 4.41
CA ALA A 271 -24.61 6.88 3.88
C ALA A 271 -24.38 7.63 2.57
N GLN A 272 -25.37 7.63 1.69
CA GLN A 272 -25.33 8.36 0.44
C GLN A 272 -26.44 9.39 0.38
N GLU A 273 -26.13 10.57 -0.16
CA GLU A 273 -27.12 11.58 -0.53
C GLU A 273 -27.89 11.15 -1.78
N ALA A 274 -28.96 11.89 -2.11
CA ALA A 274 -29.81 11.60 -3.27
C ALA A 274 -29.07 11.67 -4.61
N ASP A 275 -27.97 12.43 -4.68
CA ASP A 275 -27.10 12.54 -5.86
C ASP A 275 -26.00 11.46 -5.91
N GLY A 276 -25.96 10.55 -4.94
CA GLY A 276 -25.00 9.46 -4.84
C GLY A 276 -23.71 9.78 -4.09
N ARG A 277 -23.49 11.05 -3.68
CA ARG A 277 -22.31 11.44 -2.90
C ARG A 277 -22.34 10.78 -1.52
N LYS A 278 -21.15 10.37 -1.05
CA LYS A 278 -21.00 9.74 0.27
C LYS A 278 -20.96 10.82 1.35
N VAL A 279 -21.73 10.62 2.42
CA VAL A 279 -21.63 11.44 3.64
C VAL A 279 -20.54 10.83 4.52
N ILE A 280 -19.36 11.44 4.53
CA ILE A 280 -18.17 10.94 5.24
C ILE A 280 -17.82 11.90 6.37
N ALA A 281 -17.69 11.36 7.58
CA ALA A 281 -17.20 12.10 8.74
C ALA A 281 -16.70 11.13 9.82
N HIS A 282 -15.84 11.65 10.70
CA HIS A 282 -15.38 10.96 11.91
C HIS A 282 -14.62 9.65 11.63
N THR A 283 -13.92 9.55 10.50
CA THR A 283 -13.11 8.37 10.17
C THR A 283 -11.98 8.16 11.19
N ARG A 284 -11.47 9.24 11.80
CA ARG A 284 -10.44 9.19 12.84
C ARG A 284 -10.79 8.23 13.98
N ASP A 285 -12.03 8.23 14.45
CA ASP A 285 -12.48 7.39 15.56
C ASP A 285 -12.28 5.88 15.23
N TRP A 286 -12.46 5.52 13.96
CA TRP A 286 -12.22 4.16 13.48
C TRP A 286 -10.73 3.85 13.31
N LEU A 287 -9.95 4.80 12.80
CA LEU A 287 -8.51 4.62 12.63
C LEU A 287 -7.80 4.45 13.98
N ASP A 288 -8.18 5.24 14.99
CA ASP A 288 -7.59 5.19 16.32
C ASP A 288 -7.95 3.88 17.04
N ALA A 289 -9.17 3.37 16.83
CA ALA A 289 -9.64 2.13 17.43
C ALA A 289 -9.02 0.88 16.78
N PHE A 290 -8.93 0.84 15.45
CA PHE A 290 -8.60 -0.38 14.69
C PHE A 290 -7.19 -0.39 14.09
N LYS A 291 -6.55 0.77 13.94
CA LYS A 291 -5.21 0.93 13.33
C LYS A 291 -5.03 0.14 12.02
N PRO A 292 -5.94 0.29 11.03
CA PRO A 292 -5.86 -0.47 9.80
C PRO A 292 -4.67 -0.01 8.93
N ALA A 293 -4.20 -0.90 8.03
CA ALA A 293 -3.17 -0.56 7.05
C ALA A 293 -3.64 0.52 6.07
N ARG A 294 -4.89 0.38 5.60
CA ARG A 294 -5.56 1.30 4.68
C ARG A 294 -7.04 1.35 5.03
N TRP A 295 -7.72 2.40 4.60
CA TRP A 295 -9.17 2.51 4.76
C TRP A 295 -9.83 2.97 3.46
N PHE A 296 -11.09 2.56 3.29
CA PHE A 296 -11.89 2.83 2.10
C PHE A 296 -13.32 3.19 2.50
N HIS A 297 -13.88 4.20 1.84
CA HIS A 297 -15.27 4.59 1.99
C HIS A 297 -16.10 4.03 0.85
N VAL A 298 -17.12 3.25 1.20
CA VAL A 298 -17.98 2.56 0.24
C VAL A 298 -19.43 2.96 0.50
N GLY A 299 -20.13 3.42 -0.53
CA GLY A 299 -21.57 3.66 -0.44
C GLY A 299 -22.34 2.34 -0.30
N GLU A 300 -23.40 2.32 0.50
CA GLU A 300 -24.18 1.11 0.82
C GLU A 300 -24.60 0.28 -0.41
N HIS A 301 -24.94 0.95 -1.51
CA HIS A 301 -25.37 0.32 -2.77
C HIS A 301 -24.52 0.74 -3.97
N SER A 302 -23.31 1.27 -3.72
CA SER A 302 -22.45 1.84 -4.76
C SER A 302 -21.72 0.74 -5.56
N LEU A 303 -22.15 0.51 -6.79
CA LEU A 303 -21.43 -0.34 -7.75
C LEU A 303 -20.03 0.19 -8.08
N PRO A 304 -19.80 1.51 -8.29
CA PRO A 304 -18.45 2.03 -8.52
C PRO A 304 -17.48 1.77 -7.38
N ASP A 305 -17.94 1.86 -6.12
CA ASP A 305 -17.11 1.57 -4.96
C ASP A 305 -16.84 0.06 -4.83
N ALA A 306 -17.81 -0.81 -5.08
CA ALA A 306 -17.59 -2.25 -5.14
C ALA A 306 -16.59 -2.63 -6.26
N ALA A 307 -16.66 -1.96 -7.42
CA ALA A 307 -15.71 -2.15 -8.51
C ALA A 307 -14.30 -1.68 -8.13
N ARG A 308 -14.16 -0.61 -7.34
CA ARG A 308 -12.87 -0.18 -6.77
C ARG A 308 -12.30 -1.26 -5.86
N ILE A 309 -13.09 -1.80 -4.93
CA ILE A 309 -12.61 -2.87 -4.04
C ILE A 309 -12.22 -4.11 -4.85
N ALA A 310 -12.99 -4.50 -5.87
CA ALA A 310 -12.63 -5.59 -6.78
C ALA A 310 -11.29 -5.33 -7.50
N ARG A 311 -11.04 -4.10 -7.99
CA ARG A 311 -9.74 -3.73 -8.56
C ARG A 311 -8.61 -3.76 -7.54
N ILE A 312 -8.86 -3.39 -6.28
CA ILE A 312 -7.85 -3.46 -5.21
C ILE A 312 -7.49 -4.92 -4.90
N VAL A 313 -8.50 -5.76 -4.71
CA VAL A 313 -8.36 -7.21 -4.41
C VAL A 313 -7.63 -7.93 -5.53
N THR A 314 -7.96 -7.62 -6.78
CA THR A 314 -7.38 -8.28 -7.96
C THR A 314 -6.06 -7.67 -8.42
N GLY A 315 -5.58 -6.59 -7.81
CA GLY A 315 -4.36 -5.90 -8.24
C GLY A 315 -4.51 -5.08 -9.54
N HIS A 316 -5.73 -4.71 -9.92
CA HIS A 316 -6.04 -3.84 -11.07
C HIS A 316 -6.32 -2.38 -10.69
N SER A 317 -6.17 -2.02 -9.42
CA SER A 317 -6.38 -0.65 -8.92
C SER A 317 -5.47 0.36 -9.61
N ILE A 318 -5.94 1.58 -9.84
CA ILE A 318 -5.17 2.62 -10.51
C ILE A 318 -4.79 3.73 -9.52
N GLY A 319 -3.49 3.97 -9.39
CA GLY A 319 -2.93 5.06 -8.60
C GLY A 319 -2.44 6.18 -9.51
N VAL A 320 -2.88 7.42 -9.26
CA VAL A 320 -2.47 8.59 -10.03
C VAL A 320 -1.55 9.48 -9.19
N VAL A 321 -0.44 9.90 -9.79
CA VAL A 321 0.64 10.63 -9.11
C VAL A 321 0.87 11.96 -9.81
N PHE A 322 0.79 13.06 -9.04
CA PHE A 322 1.02 14.40 -9.55
C PHE A 322 2.30 15.01 -9.00
N SER A 323 3.22 15.38 -9.90
CA SER A 323 4.44 16.06 -9.51
C SER A 323 4.20 17.51 -9.06
N GLY A 324 5.15 18.08 -8.32
CA GLY A 324 5.26 19.52 -8.12
C GLY A 324 5.67 20.25 -9.41
N GLY A 325 5.37 21.56 -9.49
CA GLY A 325 5.71 22.35 -10.68
C GLY A 325 5.13 23.78 -10.77
N GLY A 326 4.52 24.30 -9.70
CA GLY A 326 3.83 25.60 -9.71
C GLY A 326 2.74 25.67 -10.79
N ALA A 327 2.67 26.76 -11.57
CA ALA A 327 1.65 26.96 -12.60
C ALA A 327 1.61 25.85 -13.68
N ARG A 328 2.72 25.17 -13.95
CA ARG A 328 2.72 24.03 -14.90
C ARG A 328 1.88 22.86 -14.41
N ALA A 329 1.69 22.73 -13.10
CA ALA A 329 0.89 21.65 -12.53
C ALA A 329 -0.59 21.76 -12.95
N PHE A 330 -1.07 22.88 -13.51
CA PHE A 330 -2.39 22.94 -14.12
C PHE A 330 -2.58 21.91 -15.25
N SER A 331 -1.50 21.41 -15.87
CA SER A 331 -1.56 20.26 -16.78
C SER A 331 -2.13 18.99 -16.15
N HIS A 332 -2.06 18.84 -14.82
CA HIS A 332 -2.68 17.71 -14.12
C HIS A 332 -4.21 17.74 -14.25
N ILE A 333 -4.82 18.91 -14.37
CA ILE A 333 -6.28 19.06 -14.57
C ILE A 333 -6.68 18.47 -15.93
N GLY A 334 -5.95 18.85 -17.00
CA GLY A 334 -6.16 18.28 -18.33
C GLY A 334 -5.92 16.78 -18.38
N ALA A 335 -4.93 16.28 -17.64
CA ALA A 335 -4.70 14.85 -17.52
C ALA A 335 -5.87 14.12 -16.84
N VAL A 336 -6.43 14.68 -15.77
CA VAL A 336 -7.63 14.14 -15.09
C VAL A 336 -8.82 14.09 -16.04
N GLN A 337 -9.06 15.16 -16.81
CA GLN A 337 -10.12 15.21 -17.82
C GLN A 337 -9.97 14.07 -18.84
N ALA A 338 -8.78 13.91 -19.41
CA ALA A 338 -8.50 12.84 -20.38
C ALA A 338 -8.70 11.43 -19.77
N LEU A 339 -8.28 11.21 -18.52
CA LEU A 339 -8.48 9.94 -17.82
C LEU A 339 -9.98 9.66 -17.58
N ARG A 340 -10.75 10.67 -17.16
CA ARG A 340 -12.20 10.56 -16.94
C ARG A 340 -12.97 10.29 -18.23
N GLU A 341 -12.65 11.00 -19.31
CA GLU A 341 -13.23 10.79 -20.64
C GLU A 341 -12.92 9.40 -21.21
N ALA A 342 -11.73 8.87 -20.94
CA ALA A 342 -11.34 7.51 -21.31
C ALA A 342 -11.91 6.43 -20.37
N HIS A 343 -12.76 6.80 -19.40
CA HIS A 343 -13.32 5.90 -18.38
C HIS A 343 -12.27 5.13 -17.57
N ILE A 344 -11.12 5.74 -17.35
CA ILE A 344 -10.05 5.17 -16.52
C ILE A 344 -10.32 5.54 -15.06
N PRO A 345 -10.59 4.56 -14.16
CA PRO A 345 -10.86 4.86 -12.77
C PRO A 345 -9.63 5.41 -12.05
N ILE A 346 -9.84 6.27 -11.06
CA ILE A 346 -8.80 6.73 -10.13
C ILE A 346 -9.14 6.13 -8.76
N ASP A 347 -8.33 5.16 -8.30
CA ASP A 347 -8.56 4.43 -7.06
C ASP A 347 -7.67 4.93 -5.91
N PHE A 348 -6.49 5.47 -6.23
CA PHE A 348 -5.57 6.10 -5.30
C PHE A 348 -5.01 7.38 -5.92
N ILE A 349 -4.70 8.36 -5.08
CA ILE A 349 -4.12 9.61 -5.56
C ILE A 349 -3.06 10.16 -4.62
N CYS A 350 -1.99 10.72 -5.17
CA CYS A 350 -1.04 11.47 -4.37
C CYS A 350 -0.36 12.60 -5.14
N GLY A 351 0.21 13.54 -4.39
CA GLY A 351 0.96 14.64 -5.00
C GLY A 351 1.93 15.34 -4.06
N SER A 352 2.70 16.26 -4.64
CA SER A 352 3.64 17.12 -3.94
C SER A 352 3.48 18.56 -4.45
N SER A 353 3.54 19.55 -3.55
CA SER A 353 3.36 20.97 -3.88
C SER A 353 2.02 21.21 -4.61
N MET A 354 2.02 21.92 -5.74
CA MET A 354 0.80 22.13 -6.53
C MET A 354 0.14 20.83 -7.02
N GLY A 355 0.91 19.75 -7.19
CA GLY A 355 0.35 18.42 -7.47
C GLY A 355 -0.48 17.88 -6.31
N ALA A 356 -0.14 18.23 -5.05
CA ALA A 356 -0.94 17.89 -3.89
C ALA A 356 -2.27 18.66 -3.85
N ILE A 357 -2.27 19.94 -4.25
CA ILE A 357 -3.49 20.76 -4.33
C ILE A 357 -4.49 20.13 -5.30
N ILE A 358 -4.05 19.87 -6.54
CA ILE A 358 -4.90 19.27 -7.57
C ILE A 358 -5.30 17.84 -7.17
N GLY A 359 -4.36 17.08 -6.58
CA GLY A 359 -4.64 15.75 -6.05
C GLY A 359 -5.71 15.76 -4.95
N GLY A 360 -5.71 16.78 -4.08
CA GLY A 360 -6.73 16.98 -3.05
C GLY A 360 -8.11 17.28 -3.65
N CYS A 361 -8.18 18.08 -4.71
CA CYS A 361 -9.44 18.34 -5.41
C CYS A 361 -10.03 17.05 -6.01
N VAL A 362 -9.20 16.23 -6.64
CA VAL A 362 -9.64 14.93 -7.19
C VAL A 362 -10.01 13.96 -6.06
N ALA A 363 -9.29 13.98 -4.94
CA ALA A 363 -9.58 13.13 -3.79
C ALA A 363 -10.92 13.45 -3.11
N LEU A 364 -11.34 14.72 -3.16
CA LEU A 364 -12.67 15.21 -2.76
C LEU A 364 -13.78 14.78 -3.72
N ASP A 365 -13.45 14.08 -4.81
CA ASP A 365 -14.38 13.65 -5.85
C ASP A 365 -15.06 14.82 -6.58
N TRP A 366 -14.37 15.96 -6.70
CA TRP A 366 -14.85 17.12 -7.46
C TRP A 366 -14.89 16.83 -8.95
N SER A 367 -15.97 17.27 -9.60
CA SER A 367 -16.12 17.27 -11.06
C SER A 367 -15.10 18.19 -11.74
N ASP A 368 -14.89 18.01 -13.05
CA ASP A 368 -13.92 18.83 -13.80
C ASP A 368 -14.27 20.33 -13.73
N ALA A 369 -15.56 20.66 -13.71
CA ALA A 369 -16.05 22.03 -13.56
C ALA A 369 -15.79 22.60 -12.16
N GLU A 370 -15.98 21.81 -11.10
CA GLU A 370 -15.65 22.22 -9.72
C GLU A 370 -14.14 22.45 -9.57
N ILE A 371 -13.31 21.53 -10.08
CA ILE A 371 -11.84 21.69 -10.08
C ILE A 371 -11.45 22.98 -10.81
N ASP A 372 -11.96 23.20 -12.02
CA ASP A 372 -11.64 24.39 -12.82
C ASP A 372 -12.03 25.69 -12.10
N ALA A 373 -13.26 25.78 -11.59
CA ALA A 373 -13.76 26.97 -10.91
C ALA A 373 -12.93 27.30 -9.66
N HIS A 374 -12.71 26.31 -8.78
CA HIS A 374 -11.97 26.53 -7.53
C HIS A 374 -10.50 26.89 -7.78
N ILE A 375 -9.83 26.22 -8.73
CA ILE A 375 -8.41 26.51 -9.00
C ILE A 375 -8.24 27.87 -9.68
N ARG A 376 -9.14 28.23 -10.61
CA ARG A 376 -9.10 29.57 -11.22
C ARG A 376 -9.30 30.67 -10.19
N GLU A 377 -10.29 30.54 -9.32
CA GLU A 377 -10.52 31.52 -8.25
C GLU A 377 -9.30 31.62 -7.31
N ALA A 378 -8.76 30.47 -6.89
CA ALA A 378 -7.66 30.39 -5.93
C ALA A 378 -6.31 30.90 -6.47
N PHE A 379 -6.00 30.72 -7.76
CA PHE A 379 -4.65 30.96 -8.30
C PHE A 379 -4.58 31.92 -9.49
N VAL A 380 -5.65 32.05 -10.28
CA VAL A 380 -5.65 32.82 -11.54
C VAL A 380 -6.27 34.19 -11.35
N VAL A 381 -7.44 34.27 -10.72
CA VAL A 381 -8.18 35.52 -10.50
C VAL A 381 -7.44 36.44 -9.53
N SER A 382 -6.69 35.89 -8.58
CA SER A 382 -5.90 36.65 -7.63
C SER A 382 -4.54 36.00 -7.33
N SER A 383 -3.47 36.80 -7.26
CA SER A 383 -2.13 36.29 -6.98
C SER A 383 -2.03 35.78 -5.52
N PRO A 384 -1.58 34.54 -5.26
CA PRO A 384 -1.51 33.98 -3.91
C PRO A 384 -0.34 34.50 -3.06
N LEU A 385 0.68 35.08 -3.69
CA LEU A 385 1.97 35.40 -3.07
C LEU A 385 2.27 36.90 -3.05
N ASP A 386 1.25 37.75 -3.17
CA ASP A 386 1.39 39.21 -3.13
C ASP A 386 1.30 39.79 -1.70
N ASP A 387 1.20 38.95 -0.66
CA ASP A 387 1.25 39.32 0.76
C ASP A 387 2.70 39.44 1.26
N VAL A 388 3.45 40.34 0.62
CA VAL A 388 4.87 40.58 0.93
C VAL A 388 5.04 41.03 2.38
N THR A 389 5.99 40.40 3.10
CA THR A 389 6.34 40.71 4.49
C THR A 389 7.83 41.07 4.62
N PHE A 390 8.22 41.64 5.76
CA PHE A 390 9.64 41.86 6.06
C PHE A 390 10.33 40.50 6.34
N PRO A 391 11.39 40.13 5.59
CA PRO A 391 11.85 38.74 5.52
C PRO A 391 12.78 38.34 6.67
N PHE A 392 12.24 38.16 7.88
CA PHE A 392 12.95 37.48 8.96
C PHE A 392 13.02 35.96 8.77
N VAL A 393 11.98 35.38 8.18
CA VAL A 393 11.85 33.92 7.94
C VAL A 393 11.46 33.62 6.49
N ALA A 394 10.59 34.44 5.88
CA ALA A 394 10.12 34.27 4.50
C ALA A 394 9.73 35.60 3.86
N LEU A 395 9.64 35.63 2.53
CA LEU A 395 9.27 36.82 1.74
C LEU A 395 7.77 37.15 1.77
N THR A 396 6.92 36.16 2.05
CA THR A 396 5.46 36.32 2.18
C THR A 396 4.99 36.02 3.60
N GLY A 397 3.85 36.59 3.98
CA GLY A 397 3.21 36.32 5.28
C GLY A 397 2.51 34.98 5.35
N GLY A 398 2.15 34.38 4.20
CA GLY A 398 1.42 33.11 4.10
C GLY A 398 -0.08 33.19 4.41
N ARG A 399 -0.57 34.32 4.94
CA ARG A 399 -1.96 34.45 5.43
C ARG A 399 -2.98 34.36 4.32
N LYS A 400 -2.68 34.90 3.13
CA LYS A 400 -3.57 34.79 1.97
C LYS A 400 -3.71 33.35 1.50
N VAL A 401 -2.61 32.59 1.54
CA VAL A 401 -2.62 31.17 1.20
C VAL A 401 -3.44 30.38 2.21
N ASP A 402 -3.26 30.65 3.51
CA ASP A 402 -4.05 30.00 4.57
C ASP A 402 -5.56 30.27 4.41
N GLN A 403 -5.94 31.53 4.12
CA GLN A 403 -7.33 31.93 3.87
C GLN A 403 -7.92 31.23 2.65
N ARG A 404 -7.15 31.08 1.55
CA ARG A 404 -7.63 30.39 0.34
C ARG A 404 -7.79 28.89 0.58
N LEU A 405 -6.83 28.28 1.26
CA LEU A 405 -6.93 26.87 1.62
C LEU A 405 -8.15 26.62 2.51
N GLU A 406 -8.44 27.53 3.44
CA GLU A 406 -9.66 27.49 4.25
C GLU A 406 -10.93 27.69 3.42
N GLN A 407 -10.95 28.68 2.51
CA GLN A 407 -12.10 28.97 1.65
C GLN A 407 -12.46 27.79 0.74
N HIS A 408 -11.47 27.12 0.14
CA HIS A 408 -11.71 26.09 -0.87
C HIS A 408 -11.74 24.67 -0.32
N PHE A 409 -10.99 24.36 0.75
CA PHE A 409 -10.93 23.00 1.33
C PHE A 409 -11.58 22.88 2.70
N GLY A 410 -11.92 23.99 3.36
CA GLY A 410 -12.56 24.00 4.68
C GLY A 410 -11.74 23.27 5.75
N ASP A 411 -12.45 22.63 6.68
CA ASP A 411 -11.86 21.80 7.74
C ASP A 411 -11.96 20.30 7.44
N VAL A 412 -12.01 19.93 6.16
CA VAL A 412 -12.03 18.52 5.75
C VAL A 412 -10.76 17.80 6.25
N LEU A 413 -10.94 16.61 6.80
CA LEU A 413 -9.86 15.72 7.21
C LEU A 413 -9.46 14.81 6.04
N ILE A 414 -8.16 14.52 5.91
CA ILE A 414 -7.65 13.64 4.84
C ILE A 414 -8.26 12.25 4.95
N GLU A 415 -8.40 11.75 6.18
CA GLU A 415 -9.01 10.45 6.44
C GLU A 415 -10.49 10.38 6.04
N ASP A 416 -11.18 11.52 5.90
CA ASP A 416 -12.59 11.61 5.48
C ASP A 416 -12.75 11.82 3.96
N LEU A 417 -11.66 11.76 3.18
CA LEU A 417 -11.72 11.95 1.74
C LEU A 417 -12.35 10.74 1.02
N PRO A 418 -13.26 10.95 0.04
CA PRO A 418 -13.87 9.86 -0.73
C PRO A 418 -12.88 8.91 -1.42
N LEU A 419 -11.72 9.42 -1.84
CA LEU A 419 -10.63 8.64 -2.41
C LEU A 419 -9.43 8.60 -1.46
N PRO A 420 -8.73 7.44 -1.35
CA PRO A 420 -7.44 7.36 -0.69
C PRO A 420 -6.45 8.40 -1.25
N PHE A 421 -6.04 9.33 -0.40
CA PHE A 421 -5.15 10.43 -0.75
C PHE A 421 -3.99 10.56 0.22
N PHE A 422 -2.83 10.93 -0.30
CA PHE A 422 -1.75 11.46 0.52
C PHE A 422 -0.94 12.53 -0.20
N CYS A 423 -0.32 13.43 0.54
CA CYS A 423 0.65 14.37 -0.01
C CYS A 423 1.97 14.38 0.76
N LEU A 424 3.01 14.93 0.13
CA LEU A 424 4.34 15.01 0.72
C LEU A 424 4.67 16.41 1.21
N SER A 425 5.36 16.49 2.35
CA SER A 425 6.17 17.63 2.73
C SER A 425 7.58 17.15 3.10
N SER A 426 8.54 18.07 3.12
CA SER A 426 9.90 17.79 3.57
C SER A 426 10.07 18.25 5.01
N ASN A 427 10.56 17.36 5.88
CA ASN A 427 10.81 17.69 7.27
C ASN A 427 12.26 18.11 7.45
N LEU A 428 12.48 19.40 7.73
CA LEU A 428 13.81 19.97 7.91
C LEU A 428 14.41 19.64 9.29
N THR A 429 13.60 19.24 10.27
CA THR A 429 14.07 18.81 11.59
C THR A 429 14.69 17.42 11.52
N SER A 430 14.02 16.46 10.88
CA SER A 430 14.49 15.06 10.79
C SER A 430 15.34 14.77 9.54
N GLY A 431 15.27 15.62 8.52
CA GLY A 431 15.88 15.34 7.21
C GLY A 431 15.16 14.25 6.42
N THR A 432 13.90 13.95 6.74
CA THR A 432 13.10 12.90 6.09
C THR A 432 11.85 13.45 5.41
N ILE A 433 11.23 12.65 4.55
CA ILE A 433 9.94 12.97 3.94
C ILE A 433 8.82 12.71 4.95
N LYS A 434 7.90 13.67 5.11
CA LYS A 434 6.66 13.49 5.85
C LYS A 434 5.54 13.16 4.86
N VAL A 435 4.87 12.03 5.08
CA VAL A 435 3.70 11.61 4.30
C VAL A 435 2.44 11.99 5.08
N HIS A 436 1.61 12.84 4.50
CA HIS A 436 0.35 13.29 5.08
C HIS A 436 -0.78 12.38 4.61
N LYS A 437 -1.20 11.44 5.45
CA LYS A 437 -2.34 10.54 5.19
C LYS A 437 -3.56 10.84 6.06
N THR A 438 -3.39 11.64 7.10
CA THR A 438 -4.44 11.97 8.07
C THR A 438 -4.22 13.39 8.60
N GLY A 439 -5.25 13.99 9.19
CA GLY A 439 -5.23 15.36 9.70
C GLY A 439 -5.97 16.32 8.78
N ARG A 440 -5.96 17.63 9.08
CA ARG A 440 -6.70 18.61 8.26
C ARG A 440 -6.03 18.74 6.90
N LEU A 441 -6.80 18.55 5.83
CA LEU A 441 -6.32 18.61 4.46
C LEU A 441 -5.62 19.95 4.19
N ARG A 442 -6.25 21.07 4.56
CA ARG A 442 -5.65 22.40 4.35
C ARG A 442 -4.28 22.58 5.03
N GLN A 443 -4.04 21.97 6.18
CA GLN A 443 -2.76 22.07 6.89
C GLN A 443 -1.67 21.25 6.18
N ALA A 444 -2.00 20.04 5.74
CA ALA A 444 -1.11 19.20 4.95
C ALA A 444 -0.76 19.83 3.60
N LEU A 445 -1.76 20.37 2.90
CA LEU A 445 -1.58 21.11 1.65
C LEU A 445 -0.71 22.35 1.87
N ARG A 446 -0.96 23.12 2.95
CA ARG A 446 -0.14 24.26 3.34
C ARG A 446 1.31 23.85 3.53
N ALA A 447 1.60 22.79 4.28
CA ALA A 447 2.96 22.27 4.45
C ALA A 447 3.58 21.86 3.11
N SER A 448 2.82 21.17 2.25
CA SER A 448 3.27 20.69 0.94
C SER A 448 3.64 21.80 -0.04
N ILE A 449 3.07 23.02 0.09
CA ILE A 449 3.39 24.19 -0.76
C ILE A 449 4.27 25.24 -0.07
N SER A 450 4.78 24.96 1.14
CA SER A 450 5.55 25.91 1.97
C SER A 450 7.00 26.02 1.52
N LEU A 451 7.24 26.66 0.38
CA LEU A 451 8.58 26.72 -0.17
C LEU A 451 9.54 27.55 0.73
N PRO A 452 10.72 27.01 1.11
CA PRO A 452 11.68 27.68 1.97
C PRO A 452 12.07 29.09 1.49
N GLY A 453 12.04 30.06 2.40
CA GLY A 453 12.39 31.47 2.14
C GLY A 453 11.33 32.25 1.34
N VAL A 454 10.40 31.59 0.66
CA VAL A 454 9.27 32.24 -0.03
C VAL A 454 8.07 32.32 0.91
N MET A 455 7.72 31.22 1.56
CA MET A 455 6.60 31.10 2.48
C MET A 455 7.08 30.61 3.85
N PRO A 456 6.45 31.03 4.97
CA PRO A 456 6.82 30.52 6.28
C PRO A 456 6.61 29.00 6.35
N PRO A 457 7.54 28.24 6.95
CA PRO A 457 7.36 26.81 7.16
C PRO A 457 6.17 26.53 8.07
N VAL A 458 5.60 25.33 7.95
CA VAL A 458 4.59 24.85 8.91
C VAL A 458 5.32 24.17 10.05
N VAL A 459 4.97 24.52 11.28
CA VAL A 459 5.49 23.84 12.48
C VAL A 459 4.36 22.97 13.05
N GLU A 460 4.60 21.66 13.06
CA GLU A 460 3.66 20.64 13.55
C GLU A 460 4.45 19.65 14.40
N ASP A 461 3.98 19.35 15.61
CA ASP A 461 4.63 18.42 16.55
C ASP A 461 6.13 18.67 16.76
N ASP A 462 6.52 19.94 16.92
CA ASP A 462 7.91 20.41 17.03
C ASP A 462 8.79 20.10 15.79
N GLN A 463 8.17 19.78 14.65
CA GLN A 463 8.83 19.52 13.38
C GLN A 463 8.60 20.66 12.39
N VAL A 464 9.67 21.05 11.69
CA VAL A 464 9.62 22.11 10.68
C VAL A 464 9.38 21.49 9.32
N LEU A 465 8.19 21.73 8.76
CA LEU A 465 7.74 21.20 7.48
C LEU A 465 7.80 22.28 6.39
N VAL A 466 8.35 21.91 5.24
CA VAL A 466 8.43 22.73 4.03
C VAL A 466 7.95 21.96 2.81
N ASP A 467 7.89 22.64 1.66
CA ASP A 467 7.41 22.07 0.40
C ASP A 467 8.05 20.70 0.11
N GLY A 468 7.22 19.72 -0.26
CA GLY A 468 7.64 18.35 -0.52
C GLY A 468 8.63 18.25 -1.70
N ALA A 469 8.61 19.19 -2.63
CA ALA A 469 9.53 19.29 -3.76
C ALA A 469 10.98 19.57 -3.34
N VAL A 470 11.22 19.92 -2.07
CA VAL A 470 12.59 20.06 -1.51
C VAL A 470 13.33 18.74 -1.50
N MET A 471 12.66 17.64 -1.13
CA MET A 471 13.25 16.30 -1.13
C MET A 471 12.71 15.43 -2.25
N ARG A 472 11.41 15.51 -2.55
CA ARG A 472 10.76 14.68 -3.56
C ARG A 472 9.57 15.36 -4.21
N SER A 473 9.81 15.91 -5.40
CA SER A 473 8.76 16.56 -6.21
C SER A 473 7.79 15.55 -6.85
N PHE A 474 8.21 14.30 -7.06
CA PHE A 474 7.40 13.29 -7.75
C PHE A 474 7.23 12.00 -6.93
N PRO A 475 6.10 11.81 -6.21
CA PRO A 475 5.91 10.73 -5.22
C PRO A 475 5.56 9.35 -5.81
N ALA A 476 6.00 9.04 -7.03
CA ALA A 476 5.60 7.81 -7.73
C ALA A 476 6.01 6.53 -7.00
N LEU A 477 7.20 6.53 -6.37
CA LEU A 477 7.67 5.40 -5.58
C LEU A 477 6.79 5.13 -4.34
N MET A 478 6.29 6.18 -3.70
CA MET A 478 5.38 6.05 -2.55
C MET A 478 4.02 5.52 -3.00
N MET A 479 3.53 5.96 -4.16
CA MET A 479 2.29 5.40 -4.73
C MET A 479 2.46 3.93 -5.08
N ARG A 480 3.59 3.56 -5.71
CA ARG A 480 3.94 2.16 -6.00
C ARG A 480 3.89 1.28 -4.75
N ASN A 481 4.23 1.84 -3.60
CA ASN A 481 4.19 1.19 -2.28
C ASN A 481 2.86 1.39 -1.54
N SER A 482 1.81 1.92 -2.18
CA SER A 482 0.49 2.11 -1.56
C SER A 482 -0.57 1.15 -2.13
N HIS A 483 -0.32 0.53 -3.29
CA HIS A 483 -1.26 -0.42 -3.88
C HIS A 483 -0.62 -1.41 -4.89
N LEU A 484 -1.38 -2.45 -5.24
CA LEU A 484 -0.93 -3.55 -6.10
C LEU A 484 -1.30 -3.40 -7.59
N GLY A 485 -1.83 -2.26 -8.03
CA GLY A 485 -2.15 -2.03 -9.44
C GLY A 485 -1.30 -0.98 -10.15
N THR A 486 -1.83 -0.46 -11.27
CA THR A 486 -1.11 0.42 -12.21
C THR A 486 -0.85 1.80 -11.62
N VAL A 487 0.38 2.29 -11.75
CA VAL A 487 0.76 3.66 -11.36
C VAL A 487 0.84 4.54 -12.61
N ILE A 488 -0.03 5.53 -12.69
CA ILE A 488 0.00 6.59 -13.72
C ILE A 488 0.65 7.82 -13.10
N GLY A 489 1.72 8.29 -13.73
CA GLY A 489 2.43 9.49 -13.31
C GLY A 489 2.22 10.64 -14.29
N VAL A 490 1.82 11.81 -13.78
CA VAL A 490 1.85 13.06 -14.55
C VAL A 490 2.97 13.93 -13.99
N ASP A 491 4.02 14.09 -14.78
CA ASP A 491 5.26 14.76 -14.36
C ASP A 491 5.49 16.04 -15.17
N VAL A 492 5.43 17.18 -14.49
CA VAL A 492 5.69 18.51 -15.03
C VAL A 492 7.04 19.09 -14.54
N THR A 493 7.87 18.27 -13.88
CA THR A 493 9.19 18.71 -13.43
C THR A 493 10.14 18.91 -14.60
N ARG A 494 10.96 19.97 -14.55
CA ARG A 494 12.01 20.22 -15.56
C ARG A 494 13.40 20.12 -14.96
N ALA A 495 14.27 19.41 -15.68
CA ALA A 495 15.71 19.46 -15.47
C ALA A 495 16.36 20.78 -15.96
N LYS A 496 15.66 21.59 -16.79
CA LYS A 496 16.22 22.85 -17.34
C LYS A 496 16.53 23.87 -16.24
N GLY A 497 17.70 24.51 -16.32
CA GLY A 497 18.18 25.54 -15.40
C GLY A 497 17.35 26.84 -15.45
N ILE A 498 17.61 27.76 -14.51
CA ILE A 498 16.98 29.09 -14.46
C ILE A 498 17.36 29.86 -15.73
N ASP A 499 16.40 30.56 -16.37
CA ASP A 499 16.74 31.51 -17.44
C ASP A 499 17.58 32.66 -16.84
N PRO A 500 18.84 32.87 -17.28
CA PRO A 500 19.68 33.96 -16.80
C PRO A 500 19.00 35.34 -16.86
N LYS A 501 18.06 35.55 -17.80
CA LYS A 501 17.31 36.81 -17.93
C LYS A 501 16.36 37.07 -16.76
N SER A 502 15.88 36.02 -16.09
CA SER A 502 14.98 36.11 -14.92
C SER A 502 15.70 36.51 -13.62
N VAL A 503 17.04 36.51 -13.62
CA VAL A 503 17.90 36.81 -12.45
C VAL A 503 18.45 38.24 -12.48
N HIS A 504 17.97 39.09 -13.39
CA HIS A 504 18.50 40.44 -13.54
C HIS A 504 18.20 41.32 -12.30
N VAL A 505 19.25 41.76 -11.60
CA VAL A 505 19.14 42.69 -10.48
C VAL A 505 18.68 44.05 -11.00
N PRO A 506 17.54 44.61 -10.53
CA PRO A 506 17.09 45.92 -10.97
C PRO A 506 18.14 46.98 -10.62
N LYS A 507 18.53 47.82 -11.59
CA LYS A 507 19.57 48.86 -11.43
C LYS A 507 19.16 49.96 -10.43
N SER A 508 17.87 50.10 -10.14
CA SER A 508 17.34 51.07 -9.17
C SER A 508 15.95 50.64 -8.68
N LEU A 509 15.75 50.65 -7.36
CA LEU A 509 14.49 50.28 -6.70
C LEU A 509 13.30 51.16 -7.15
N PRO A 510 13.43 52.51 -7.21
CA PRO A 510 12.37 53.35 -7.76
C PRO A 510 11.89 52.96 -9.16
N THR A 511 12.83 52.65 -10.08
CA THR A 511 12.48 52.29 -11.46
C THR A 511 11.79 50.92 -11.54
N TRP A 512 12.13 50.00 -10.65
CA TRP A 512 11.49 48.70 -10.51
C TRP A 512 10.03 48.81 -10.03
N PHE A 513 9.76 49.72 -9.09
CA PHE A 513 8.39 50.04 -8.68
C PHE A 513 7.60 50.76 -9.79
N LEU A 514 8.21 51.77 -10.43
CA LEU A 514 7.59 52.56 -11.51
C LEU A 514 7.24 51.75 -12.76
N LYS A 515 8.07 50.76 -13.15
CA LYS A 515 7.81 49.88 -14.30
C LYS A 515 6.78 48.77 -14.01
N GLY A 516 6.37 48.60 -12.76
CA GLY A 516 5.48 47.51 -12.35
C GLY A 516 6.16 46.13 -12.30
N ASP A 517 7.47 46.06 -12.50
CA ASP A 517 8.25 44.81 -12.46
C ASP A 517 8.19 44.11 -11.09
N TRP A 518 7.91 44.87 -10.02
CA TRP A 518 7.67 44.33 -8.68
C TRP A 518 6.51 43.33 -8.59
N ARG A 519 5.52 43.43 -9.49
CA ARG A 519 4.40 42.46 -9.58
C ARG A 519 4.85 41.08 -10.03
N LYS A 520 5.99 40.98 -10.72
CA LYS A 520 6.64 39.71 -11.08
C LYS A 520 7.47 39.15 -9.93
N GLY A 521 7.49 39.79 -8.75
CA GLY A 521 8.26 39.40 -7.57
C GLY A 521 9.77 39.58 -7.74
N PRO A 522 10.53 39.67 -6.63
CA PRO A 522 11.96 39.90 -6.69
C PRO A 522 12.72 38.67 -7.24
N PRO A 523 13.83 38.85 -7.98
CA PRO A 523 14.61 37.75 -8.58
C PRO A 523 15.09 36.69 -7.58
N ILE A 524 15.21 37.03 -6.30
CA ILE A 524 15.58 36.08 -5.25
C ILE A 524 14.57 34.93 -5.09
N VAL A 525 13.28 35.16 -5.41
CA VAL A 525 12.24 34.13 -5.34
C VAL A 525 12.52 33.01 -6.33
N SER A 526 12.90 33.33 -7.58
CA SER A 526 13.20 32.30 -8.59
C SER A 526 14.46 31.51 -8.25
N ILE A 527 15.46 32.18 -7.66
CA ILE A 527 16.67 31.52 -7.14
C ILE A 527 16.31 30.55 -6.02
N LEU A 528 15.58 31.00 -4.99
CA LEU A 528 15.18 30.17 -3.85
C LEU A 528 14.32 28.98 -4.28
N MET A 529 13.33 29.21 -5.16
CA MET A 529 12.51 28.14 -5.72
C MET A 529 13.37 27.09 -6.40
N ARG A 530 14.27 27.51 -7.30
CA ARG A 530 15.11 26.53 -7.99
C ARG A 530 16.08 25.84 -7.06
N SER A 531 16.77 26.56 -6.17
CA SER A 531 17.73 25.95 -5.24
C SER A 531 17.06 24.94 -4.33
N ALA A 532 15.82 25.21 -3.91
CA ALA A 532 15.03 24.32 -3.09
C ALA A 532 14.57 23.08 -3.86
N THR A 533 14.20 23.21 -5.14
CA THR A 533 13.62 22.11 -5.93
C THR A 533 14.61 21.45 -6.91
N ILE A 534 15.92 21.57 -6.70
CA ILE A 534 16.89 20.81 -7.51
C ILE A 534 16.78 19.34 -7.12
N THR A 535 16.20 18.54 -8.00
CA THR A 535 16.18 17.08 -7.90
C THR A 535 17.34 16.51 -8.73
N THR A 536 18.04 15.49 -8.21
CA THR A 536 19.09 14.82 -8.98
C THR A 536 18.48 14.08 -10.18
N ALA A 537 19.24 13.93 -11.26
CA ALA A 537 18.76 13.16 -12.42
C ALA A 537 18.42 11.72 -12.05
N ALA A 538 19.19 11.11 -11.14
CA ALA A 538 18.96 9.75 -10.65
C ALA A 538 17.65 9.61 -9.88
N ASP A 539 17.34 10.54 -8.97
CA ASP A 539 16.08 10.51 -8.20
C ASP A 539 14.85 10.68 -9.11
N LEU A 540 14.96 11.55 -10.13
CA LEU A 540 13.90 11.77 -11.10
C LEU A 540 13.69 10.53 -11.98
N GLU A 541 14.77 9.93 -12.49
CA GLU A 541 14.73 8.70 -13.27
C GLU A 541 14.12 7.55 -12.47
N GLN A 542 14.54 7.36 -11.21
CA GLN A 542 13.98 6.34 -10.32
C GLN A 542 12.48 6.54 -10.10
N SER A 543 12.05 7.79 -9.89
CA SER A 543 10.62 8.09 -9.69
C SER A 543 9.81 7.84 -10.98
N ARG A 544 10.35 8.18 -12.14
CA ARG A 544 9.72 7.91 -13.45
C ARG A 544 9.62 6.41 -13.75
N LEU A 545 10.68 5.64 -13.45
CA LEU A 545 10.66 4.18 -13.58
C LEU A 545 9.60 3.55 -12.67
N ALA A 546 9.25 4.20 -11.55
CA ALA A 546 8.18 3.75 -10.67
C ALA A 546 6.77 3.92 -11.26
N CYS A 547 6.59 4.50 -12.44
CA CYS A 547 5.31 4.58 -13.15
C CYS A 547 5.19 3.48 -14.21
N ASP A 548 3.98 2.96 -14.42
CA ASP A 548 3.67 2.06 -15.54
C ASP A 548 3.27 2.85 -16.80
N LEU A 549 2.60 3.99 -16.59
CA LEU A 549 2.30 4.98 -17.60
C LEU A 549 2.81 6.34 -17.12
N LEU A 550 3.67 6.97 -17.92
CA LEU A 550 4.22 8.29 -17.61
C LEU A 550 3.74 9.29 -18.67
N ILE A 551 3.07 10.34 -18.21
CA ILE A 551 2.58 11.45 -19.00
C ILE A 551 3.46 12.65 -18.65
N ILE A 552 4.11 13.25 -19.64
CA ILE A 552 5.03 14.39 -19.45
C ILE A 552 4.51 15.57 -20.29
N PRO A 553 3.57 16.38 -19.77
CA PRO A 553 3.11 17.57 -20.46
C PRO A 553 4.25 18.59 -20.58
N GLU A 554 4.39 19.18 -21.77
CA GLU A 554 5.35 20.26 -22.01
C GLU A 554 4.64 21.53 -22.49
N PRO A 555 3.96 22.27 -21.60
CA PRO A 555 3.36 23.54 -21.99
C PRO A 555 4.47 24.54 -22.34
N GLU A 556 4.63 24.81 -23.63
CA GLU A 556 5.63 25.75 -24.14
C GLU A 556 5.38 27.15 -23.58
N GLY A 557 6.45 27.85 -23.20
CA GLY A 557 6.37 29.21 -22.65
C GLY A 557 5.97 29.32 -21.18
N VAL A 558 5.30 28.32 -20.59
CA VAL A 558 4.78 28.44 -19.22
C VAL A 558 5.89 28.33 -18.17
N GLU A 559 6.12 29.40 -17.41
CA GLU A 559 6.99 29.39 -16.23
C GLU A 559 6.27 28.94 -14.95
N ILE A 560 7.03 28.53 -13.93
CA ILE A 560 6.49 28.02 -12.64
C ILE A 560 5.59 29.05 -11.92
N ARG A 561 5.73 30.35 -12.23
CA ARG A 561 4.99 31.46 -11.59
C ARG A 561 3.98 32.13 -12.52
N GLU A 562 3.79 31.60 -13.72
CA GLU A 562 2.92 32.20 -14.74
C GLU A 562 1.49 31.69 -14.62
N TRP A 563 0.80 32.10 -13.55
CA TRP A 563 -0.54 31.61 -13.23
C TRP A 563 -1.60 31.92 -14.31
N HIS A 564 -1.38 32.94 -15.13
CA HIS A 564 -2.30 33.33 -16.21
C HIS A 564 -2.23 32.38 -17.42
N ALA A 565 -1.20 31.54 -17.53
CA ALA A 565 -1.09 30.53 -18.57
C ALA A 565 -1.84 29.24 -18.23
N TYR A 566 -2.92 29.36 -17.45
CA TYR A 566 -3.76 28.26 -17.00
C TYR A 566 -4.28 27.42 -18.17
N ASP A 567 -4.94 28.05 -19.15
CA ASP A 567 -5.58 27.35 -20.25
C ASP A 567 -4.56 26.57 -21.10
N LEU A 568 -3.39 27.17 -21.36
CA LEU A 568 -2.30 26.52 -22.09
C LEU A 568 -1.76 25.29 -21.36
N ALA A 569 -1.60 25.39 -20.04
CA ALA A 569 -1.13 24.28 -19.23
C ALA A 569 -2.15 23.15 -19.18
N VAL A 570 -3.43 23.45 -18.95
CA VAL A 570 -4.52 22.45 -18.96
C VAL A 570 -4.59 21.75 -20.32
N GLU A 571 -4.61 22.50 -21.41
CA GLU A 571 -4.68 21.95 -22.77
C GLU A 571 -3.49 21.04 -23.08
N SER A 572 -2.27 21.46 -22.73
CA SER A 572 -1.07 20.64 -22.90
C SER A 572 -1.17 19.32 -22.13
N GLY A 573 -1.70 19.35 -20.91
CA GLY A 573 -1.94 18.17 -20.10
C GLY A 573 -2.95 17.21 -20.74
N TYR A 574 -4.07 17.75 -21.23
CA TYR A 574 -5.12 17.00 -21.89
C TYR A 574 -4.60 16.32 -23.17
N GLN A 575 -4.03 17.08 -24.10
CA GLN A 575 -3.55 16.56 -25.38
C GLN A 575 -2.46 15.50 -25.20
N THR A 576 -1.50 15.74 -24.30
CA THR A 576 -0.44 14.77 -24.00
C THR A 576 -1.02 13.48 -23.46
N SER A 577 -2.00 13.58 -22.55
CA SER A 577 -2.65 12.41 -21.94
C SER A 577 -3.43 11.61 -22.98
N VAL A 578 -4.24 12.27 -23.81
CA VAL A 578 -4.97 11.63 -24.92
C VAL A 578 -4.00 10.91 -25.86
N GLN A 579 -2.90 11.55 -26.23
CA GLN A 579 -1.88 10.95 -27.09
C GLN A 579 -1.20 9.74 -26.44
N SER A 580 -0.84 9.83 -25.15
CA SER A 580 -0.24 8.71 -24.41
C SER A 580 -1.20 7.53 -24.29
N LEU A 581 -2.49 7.79 -24.04
CA LEU A 581 -3.50 6.74 -23.93
C LEU A 581 -3.76 6.06 -25.29
N ALA A 582 -3.77 6.82 -26.39
CA ALA A 582 -3.96 6.29 -27.75
C ALA A 582 -2.82 5.36 -28.21
N GLN A 583 -1.64 5.43 -27.57
CA GLN A 583 -0.49 4.58 -27.88
C GLN A 583 -0.50 3.24 -27.14
N LEU A 584 -1.46 3.01 -26.24
CA LEU A 584 -1.51 1.79 -25.45
C LEU A 584 -2.08 0.62 -26.24
N GLU A 585 -1.34 -0.49 -26.29
CA GLU A 585 -1.79 -1.74 -26.91
C GLU A 585 -2.77 -2.54 -26.03
N GLN A 586 -2.85 -2.22 -24.75
CA GLN A 586 -3.66 -2.91 -23.75
C GLN A 586 -4.31 -1.92 -22.78
N PRO A 587 -5.42 -2.27 -22.10
CA PRO A 587 -6.07 -1.40 -21.13
C PRO A 587 -5.13 -0.98 -20.00
N VAL A 588 -5.33 0.23 -19.45
CA VAL A 588 -4.52 0.80 -18.37
C VAL A 588 -4.47 -0.11 -17.13
N THR A 589 -5.58 -0.78 -16.81
CA THR A 589 -5.68 -1.74 -15.70
C THR A 589 -4.73 -2.93 -15.85
N GLN A 590 -4.27 -3.25 -17.07
CA GLN A 590 -3.41 -4.39 -17.39
C GLN A 590 -1.95 -3.98 -17.64
N LEU A 591 -1.60 -2.69 -17.57
CA LEU A 591 -0.24 -2.22 -17.79
C LEU A 591 0.75 -2.76 -16.75
N ARG A 592 0.29 -3.00 -15.52
CA ARG A 592 1.14 -3.55 -14.48
C ARG A 592 1.53 -5.00 -14.79
N LYS A 593 2.84 -5.22 -14.87
CA LYS A 593 3.44 -6.56 -14.76
C LYS A 593 3.60 -6.87 -13.27
N LEU A 594 2.68 -7.67 -12.72
CA LEU A 594 2.69 -8.10 -11.32
C LEU A 594 4.11 -8.52 -10.87
N GLY A 595 4.71 -7.80 -9.92
CA GLY A 595 5.85 -8.29 -9.14
C GLY A 595 7.23 -7.65 -9.35
N ILE A 596 7.38 -6.34 -9.55
CA ILE A 596 8.71 -5.71 -9.44
C ILE A 596 8.64 -4.58 -8.39
N SER A 597 9.25 -4.79 -7.22
CA SER A 597 9.76 -3.67 -6.43
C SER A 597 10.95 -3.10 -7.21
N LEU A 598 10.91 -1.84 -7.57
CA LEU A 598 11.99 -1.20 -8.34
C LEU A 598 13.18 -0.77 -7.48
N HIS A 599 13.16 -1.03 -6.17
CA HIS A 599 14.22 -0.58 -5.29
C HIS A 599 14.65 -1.67 -4.29
N PRO A 600 15.96 -1.99 -4.21
CA PRO A 600 16.48 -3.01 -3.30
C PRO A 600 16.36 -2.64 -1.81
N ASN A 601 16.30 -1.34 -1.48
CA ASN A 601 16.25 -0.86 -0.08
C ASN A 601 14.89 -0.27 0.32
N ILE A 602 13.86 -0.39 -0.53
CA ILE A 602 12.52 0.09 -0.22
C ILE A 602 11.56 -1.09 -0.47
N PRO A 603 10.99 -1.68 0.59
CA PRO A 603 10.09 -2.82 0.44
C PRO A 603 8.92 -2.47 -0.48
N ALA A 604 8.55 -3.39 -1.38
CA ALA A 604 7.28 -3.29 -2.11
C ALA A 604 6.14 -3.27 -1.10
N PHE A 605 5.42 -2.15 -0.98
CA PHE A 605 4.33 -1.96 -0.02
C PHE A 605 4.70 -2.46 1.39
N THR A 606 5.48 -1.67 2.14
CA THR A 606 5.45 -1.69 3.60
C THR A 606 4.33 -0.76 4.09
N PRO A 607 3.21 -1.28 4.62
CA PRO A 607 2.27 -0.44 5.34
C PRO A 607 2.92 -0.01 6.66
N ASP A 608 3.18 1.29 6.75
CA ASP A 608 3.60 2.04 7.95
C ASP A 608 5.08 1.87 8.39
N ASP A 609 5.78 3.01 8.47
CA ASP A 609 7.18 3.11 8.94
C ASP A 609 7.31 2.94 10.47
N SER A 610 6.23 2.56 11.16
CA SER A 610 6.22 2.29 12.60
C SER A 610 6.98 1.02 13.02
N PHE A 611 7.34 0.14 12.08
CA PHE A 611 8.03 -1.14 12.38
C PHE A 611 9.55 -1.12 12.20
N LEU A 612 10.15 0.01 11.79
CA LEU A 612 11.61 0.17 11.79
C LEU A 612 12.19 0.57 13.17
N THR A 613 11.34 0.65 14.20
CA THR A 613 11.84 0.65 15.57
C THR A 613 11.74 -0.79 16.09
N PRO A 614 12.85 -1.48 16.41
CA PRO A 614 12.72 -2.72 17.17
C PRO A 614 11.92 -2.43 18.43
N PRO A 615 11.01 -3.32 18.88
CA PRO A 615 10.44 -3.17 20.21
C PRO A 615 11.61 -3.02 21.17
N ARG A 616 11.66 -1.90 21.91
CA ARG A 616 12.56 -1.84 23.07
C ARG A 616 12.26 -3.11 23.87
N PRO A 617 13.27 -3.90 24.25
CA PRO A 617 13.02 -5.09 25.05
C PRO A 617 12.62 -4.62 26.45
N ASP A 618 11.34 -4.32 26.64
CA ASP A 618 10.72 -4.45 27.95
C ASP A 618 10.78 -5.94 28.27
N LYS A 619 11.71 -6.28 29.16
CA LYS A 619 11.93 -7.63 29.66
C LYS A 619 10.62 -8.20 30.20
N LEU A 620 9.86 -8.88 29.35
CA LEU A 620 8.81 -9.81 29.76
C LEU A 620 9.49 -10.96 30.50
N LYS A 621 9.61 -10.80 31.82
CA LYS A 621 10.04 -11.86 32.74
C LYS A 621 8.94 -12.91 32.83
N TYR A 622 8.91 -13.86 31.90
CA TYR A 622 8.31 -15.16 32.17
C TYR A 622 9.13 -15.85 33.25
N THR A 623 8.67 -15.76 34.50
CA THR A 623 9.28 -16.47 35.62
C THR A 623 8.62 -17.83 35.69
N LEU A 624 9.26 -18.84 35.09
CA LEU A 624 9.00 -20.24 35.43
C LEU A 624 9.18 -20.37 36.94
N LYS A 625 8.13 -20.74 37.68
CA LYS A 625 8.21 -21.09 39.10
C LYS A 625 8.80 -22.51 39.21
N PRO A 626 10.00 -22.71 39.77
CA PRO A 626 10.41 -24.02 40.25
C PRO A 626 9.84 -24.18 41.67
N GLN A 627 9.12 -25.27 41.89
CA GLN A 627 8.68 -25.68 43.22
C GLN A 627 9.91 -25.98 44.10
N GLY A 628 9.98 -25.26 45.23
CA GLY A 628 10.53 -25.68 46.53
C GLY A 628 11.95 -26.23 46.62
N VAL A 629 12.87 -25.43 47.18
CA VAL A 629 13.76 -25.86 48.29
C VAL A 629 14.06 -24.66 49.20
N THR A 630 13.87 -24.88 50.51
CA THR A 630 14.11 -24.00 51.66
C THR A 630 15.59 -23.72 51.94
N LEU A 631 15.94 -22.52 52.44
CA LEU A 631 16.81 -22.22 53.62
C LEU A 631 17.23 -20.72 53.67
N PRO A 632 17.71 -20.15 54.81
CA PRO A 632 17.06 -19.01 55.48
C PRO A 632 17.88 -17.70 55.56
N ARG A 633 17.19 -16.64 56.04
CA ARG A 633 17.62 -15.42 56.79
C ARG A 633 19.07 -14.93 56.61
N PHE A 634 19.25 -13.62 56.33
CA PHE A 634 19.80 -12.65 57.31
C PHE A 634 19.84 -11.19 56.77
N LEU A 635 19.28 -10.28 57.59
CA LEU A 635 19.72 -8.91 57.97
C LEU A 635 19.74 -7.71 56.99
N LYS A 636 18.81 -6.78 57.31
CA LYS A 636 18.97 -5.35 57.65
C LYS A 636 19.66 -4.38 56.67
N GLY A 637 18.94 -3.29 56.39
CA GLY A 637 19.41 -1.94 56.71
C GLY A 637 19.59 -0.97 55.52
N PRO A 638 19.51 0.36 55.74
CA PRO A 638 18.76 1.25 54.83
C PRO A 638 19.58 2.31 54.08
N LYS A 639 18.98 2.79 52.97
CA LYS A 639 18.90 4.16 52.39
C LYS A 639 20.13 5.08 52.29
N LYS A 640 20.17 5.74 51.10
CA LYS A 640 20.73 7.05 50.66
C LYS A 640 22.15 7.03 50.03
N PRO A 641 22.54 8.08 49.26
CA PRO A 641 21.81 8.85 48.23
C PRO A 641 22.65 9.04 46.93
N GLN A 642 22.07 9.69 45.92
CA GLN A 642 22.69 10.15 44.66
C GLN A 642 24.03 10.89 44.84
N PRO A 643 24.84 10.92 43.78
CA PRO A 643 25.56 12.11 43.38
C PRO A 643 25.16 12.59 41.98
N LYS A 644 25.11 13.92 41.85
CA LYS A 644 25.01 14.68 40.62
C LYS A 644 26.30 14.54 39.79
N LEU A 645 26.15 14.42 38.48
CA LEU A 645 26.77 15.28 37.47
C LEU A 645 26.01 15.14 36.16
#